data_AF-A0A973FNQ2-F1
#
_entry.id   AF-A0A973FNQ2-F1
#
_cell.length_a   1.000
_cell.length_b   1.000
_cell.length_c   1.000
_cell.angle_alpha   90.00
_cell.angle_beta   90.00
_cell.angle_gamma   90.00
#
_symmetry.space_group_name_H-M   'P 1'
#
loop_
_entity.id
_entity.type
_entity.pdbx_description
1 polymer ?
#
loop_
_entity_poly.entity_id
_entity_poly.type
_entity_poly.pdbx_seq_one_letter_code
_entity_poly.pdbx_strand_id
1 'polypeptide(L)'
;MSDEAMEIEKVGTPEKAGATREGKVVALLVLADSPRSADELTELPHYYIDQMGSIKQLVSENRAGTTLGQAIYKKRRVNVDRIAISVILELPSGADYSDPQLTALSQLVSSVSTRQQLGDTALVRILPDATGKLRVTPSLPPAPAALDETSLFGAAPLSPQQDLWLFLYGETYKPRGGTLKINQALPLHAAKCKLGAPLGPNDATTTVAAEGRTYSVQPFATDLIFYEGTQYAAVQSLNALYDDDSREIPAGGTARAFLEASYKIAIAITEKRTGALTHTKVLRPDWRFHLVAKNGALGPAVSDNYVLKADQDYAFQIFGADILYTPMSDQTGCERLNLTDPAHPAFTALWGETYRFMGVPFDPNSPWHKKAVECRIGVPLTNIYTTTFGGATYAVQVWTLDTLYAGTDGQIRRMSELPLVTEAQNWKPAQPKPAPPAPPNPLPPVVPPSNAGAPRKGDINWPPRPDFDFLKDKGGARERALGHIEWVRASGDNIRITNDFANNIIVVNVPQIAKVPGGPKDGNVRFHRIAADQLKRLWAAWEAAGLLPLVLGFAGTFVPRTIRNNPKALSNHAYGTAFDINVPWNGLMQKAALVGEKGSVRELVPLANAHGFYWGGHWNYDGKGASDGMHFEWAVAR
;
A
#
# COMPACT_ATOMS: atom_id res chain seq x y z
N MET A 1 1.11 27.22 -10.60
CA MET A 1 -0.26 27.15 -11.14
C MET A 1 -0.99 28.37 -10.61
N SER A 2 -1.48 29.22 -11.50
CA SER A 2 -2.30 30.38 -11.17
C SER A 2 -3.61 29.93 -10.52
N ASP A 3 -4.00 30.61 -9.43
CA ASP A 3 -5.32 30.51 -8.82
C ASP A 3 -6.39 31.11 -9.76
N GLU A 4 -6.65 30.47 -10.91
CA GLU A 4 -7.95 30.67 -11.55
C GLU A 4 -8.98 30.01 -10.64
N ALA A 5 -9.83 30.84 -10.05
CA ALA A 5 -10.89 30.39 -9.17
C ALA A 5 -11.77 29.40 -9.93
N MET A 6 -11.72 28.12 -9.55
CA MET A 6 -12.56 27.06 -10.09
C MET A 6 -14.02 27.51 -10.10
N GLU A 7 -14.57 27.76 -11.29
CA GLU A 7 -15.92 28.26 -11.47
C GLU A 7 -16.91 27.10 -11.30
N ILE A 8 -17.68 27.13 -10.22
CA ILE A 8 -18.70 26.12 -9.93
C ILE A 8 -20.07 26.73 -10.23
N GLU A 9 -20.76 26.19 -11.22
CA GLU A 9 -22.13 26.57 -11.55
C GLU A 9 -23.11 26.00 -10.52
N LYS A 10 -23.89 26.86 -9.85
CA LYS A 10 -24.95 26.40 -8.95
C LYS A 10 -26.24 26.13 -9.72
N VAL A 11 -26.71 24.89 -9.68
CA VAL A 11 -27.98 24.50 -10.32
C VAL A 11 -29.12 24.63 -9.31
N GLY A 12 -30.06 25.52 -9.57
CA GLY A 12 -31.23 25.75 -8.70
C GLY A 12 -30.85 26.36 -7.34
N THR A 13 -31.23 25.70 -6.24
CA THR A 13 -30.89 26.11 -4.86
C THR A 13 -30.24 24.96 -4.08
N PRO A 14 -28.94 24.71 -4.27
CA PRO A 14 -28.23 23.56 -3.69
C PRO A 14 -28.34 23.45 -2.16
N GLU A 15 -28.47 24.58 -1.46
CA GLU A 15 -28.61 24.64 0.00
C GLU A 15 -29.98 24.13 0.50
N LYS A 16 -30.99 24.12 -0.38
CA LYS A 16 -32.35 23.62 -0.11
C LYS A 16 -32.62 22.25 -0.75
N ALA A 17 -31.74 21.79 -1.64
CA ALA A 17 -31.83 20.49 -2.29
C ALA A 17 -31.39 19.33 -1.39
N GLY A 18 -31.67 18.10 -1.84
CA GLY A 18 -31.30 16.86 -1.15
C GLY A 18 -32.03 16.67 0.20
N ALA A 19 -31.42 15.93 1.12
CA ALA A 19 -31.97 15.59 2.43
C ALA A 19 -31.09 16.04 3.61
N THR A 20 -31.58 15.93 4.84
CA THR A 20 -30.78 16.21 6.05
C THR A 20 -29.70 15.15 6.26
N ARG A 21 -28.57 15.50 6.90
CA ARG A 21 -27.53 14.52 7.27
C ARG A 21 -27.78 13.80 8.60
N GLU A 22 -28.83 14.18 9.33
CA GLU A 22 -29.18 13.55 10.63
C GLU A 22 -28.01 13.60 11.63
N GLY A 23 -27.27 14.71 11.65
CA GLY A 23 -26.12 14.92 12.54
C GLY A 23 -24.86 14.11 12.17
N LYS A 24 -24.84 13.41 11.03
CA LYS A 24 -23.65 12.72 10.53
C LYS A 24 -22.67 13.69 9.87
N VAL A 25 -21.38 13.46 10.12
CA VAL A 25 -20.27 14.16 9.47
C VAL A 25 -19.91 13.50 8.15
N VAL A 26 -19.39 14.29 7.21
CA VAL A 26 -18.82 13.75 5.95
C VAL A 26 -17.59 12.93 6.29
N ALA A 27 -17.53 11.71 5.79
CA ALA A 27 -16.42 10.79 5.98
C ALA A 27 -15.88 10.23 4.66
N LEU A 28 -16.59 10.44 3.55
CA LEU A 28 -16.29 9.84 2.25
C LEU A 28 -16.50 10.84 1.12
N LEU A 29 -15.71 10.70 0.07
CA LEU A 29 -15.96 11.31 -1.23
C LEU A 29 -16.09 10.18 -2.25
N VAL A 30 -17.29 10.06 -2.81
CA VAL A 30 -17.69 8.94 -3.66
C VAL A 30 -17.72 9.40 -5.11
N LEU A 31 -16.89 8.75 -5.93
CA LEU A 31 -16.88 8.95 -7.38
C LEU A 31 -17.85 7.95 -8.04
N ALA A 32 -18.60 8.42 -9.03
CA ALA A 32 -19.47 7.60 -9.85
C ALA A 32 -19.44 8.10 -11.30
N ASP A 33 -19.71 7.22 -12.25
CA ASP A 33 -19.78 7.57 -13.68
C ASP A 33 -21.24 7.49 -14.14
N SER A 34 -21.66 8.39 -15.02
CA SER A 34 -23.00 8.42 -15.60
C SER A 34 -22.93 8.68 -17.10
N PRO A 35 -23.64 7.91 -17.95
CA PRO A 35 -23.76 8.21 -19.37
C PRO A 35 -24.76 9.34 -19.67
N ARG A 36 -25.49 9.81 -18.66
CA ARG A 36 -26.53 10.84 -18.77
C ARG A 36 -25.98 12.21 -18.39
N SER A 37 -26.48 13.23 -19.09
CA SER A 37 -26.21 14.64 -18.80
C SER A 37 -26.79 15.06 -17.45
N ALA A 38 -26.30 16.18 -16.89
CA ALA A 38 -26.75 16.69 -15.59
C ALA A 38 -28.28 16.89 -15.51
N ASP A 39 -28.90 17.35 -16.59
CA ASP A 39 -30.34 17.69 -16.63
C ASP A 39 -31.24 16.44 -16.71
N GLU A 40 -30.67 15.29 -17.07
CA GLU A 40 -31.36 14.00 -17.18
C GLU A 40 -31.23 13.14 -15.90
N LEU A 41 -30.49 13.63 -14.90
CA LEU A 41 -30.33 12.94 -13.63
C LEU A 41 -31.61 13.06 -12.79
N THR A 42 -32.21 11.91 -12.48
CA THR A 42 -33.31 11.82 -11.51
C THR A 42 -32.84 11.86 -10.06
N GLU A 43 -31.55 11.58 -9.84
CA GLU A 43 -30.90 11.59 -8.53
C GLU A 43 -30.15 12.90 -8.33
N LEU A 44 -29.97 13.32 -7.07
CA LEU A 44 -29.30 14.57 -6.74
C LEU A 44 -27.91 14.30 -6.17
N PRO A 45 -26.85 14.26 -7.02
CA PRO A 45 -25.47 14.25 -6.54
C PRO A 45 -25.09 15.61 -5.96
N HIS A 46 -23.94 15.69 -5.30
CA HIS A 46 -23.42 16.99 -4.86
C HIS A 46 -22.82 17.75 -6.05
N TYR A 47 -22.01 17.05 -6.83
CA TYR A 47 -21.30 17.59 -7.98
C TYR A 47 -21.49 16.72 -9.23
N TYR A 48 -21.54 17.38 -10.37
CA TYR A 48 -21.51 16.78 -11.70
C TYR A 48 -20.41 17.45 -12.53
N ILE A 49 -19.62 16.67 -13.27
CA ILE A 49 -18.58 17.18 -14.16
C ILE A 49 -18.79 16.62 -15.56
N ASP A 50 -18.99 17.52 -16.52
CA ASP A 50 -19.17 17.16 -17.94
C ASP A 50 -17.82 16.86 -18.63
N GLN A 51 -17.88 16.41 -19.89
CA GLN A 51 -16.70 16.15 -20.72
C GLN A 51 -15.88 17.40 -21.09
N MET A 52 -16.41 18.61 -20.88
CA MET A 52 -15.69 19.86 -21.10
C MET A 52 -15.01 20.39 -19.83
N GLY A 53 -15.23 19.75 -18.69
CA GLY A 53 -14.70 20.17 -17.39
C GLY A 53 -15.59 21.16 -16.64
N SER A 54 -16.82 21.43 -17.11
CA SER A 54 -17.76 22.30 -16.38
C SER A 54 -18.26 21.59 -15.12
N ILE A 55 -18.15 22.27 -13.97
CA ILE A 55 -18.56 21.71 -12.68
C ILE A 55 -19.90 22.31 -12.26
N LYS A 56 -20.91 21.45 -12.12
CA LYS A 56 -22.24 21.81 -11.62
C LYS A 56 -22.42 21.33 -10.19
N GLN A 57 -22.83 22.22 -9.29
CA GLN A 57 -23.24 21.88 -7.92
C GLN A 57 -24.76 21.81 -7.83
N LEU A 58 -25.28 20.61 -7.54
CA LEU A 58 -26.72 20.35 -7.42
C LEU A 58 -27.17 20.27 -5.95
N VAL A 59 -26.30 19.79 -5.05
CA VAL A 59 -26.56 19.71 -3.62
C VAL A 59 -25.39 20.30 -2.84
N SER A 60 -25.71 21.17 -1.89
CA SER A 60 -24.70 21.75 -1.00
C SER A 60 -24.05 20.67 -0.13
N GLU A 61 -22.76 20.81 0.13
CA GLU A 61 -21.99 19.94 1.02
C GLU A 61 -22.41 19.97 2.48
N ASN A 62 -23.48 20.68 2.88
CA ASN A 62 -24.07 20.56 4.23
C ASN A 62 -25.31 19.64 4.25
N ARG A 63 -25.79 19.25 3.07
CA ARG A 63 -26.94 18.39 2.84
C ARG A 63 -26.48 17.00 2.42
N ALA A 64 -27.38 16.02 2.45
CA ALA A 64 -27.16 14.69 1.91
C ALA A 64 -27.73 14.63 0.48
N GLY A 65 -26.95 14.07 -0.45
CA GLY A 65 -27.45 13.69 -1.78
C GLY A 65 -28.43 12.51 -1.71
N THR A 66 -28.88 12.04 -2.87
CA THR A 66 -29.82 10.89 -2.96
C THR A 66 -29.38 9.85 -3.99
N THR A 67 -28.08 9.79 -4.28
CA THR A 67 -27.52 9.02 -5.40
C THR A 67 -26.98 7.65 -4.97
N LEU A 68 -26.49 7.54 -3.73
CA LEU A 68 -25.60 6.45 -3.33
C LEU A 68 -26.32 5.30 -2.63
N GLY A 69 -27.37 5.61 -1.88
CA GLY A 69 -28.19 4.63 -1.17
C GLY A 69 -27.42 3.79 -0.13
N GLN A 70 -27.81 2.52 -0.02
CA GLN A 70 -27.31 1.58 0.99
C GLN A 70 -26.13 0.76 0.47
N ALA A 71 -24.99 0.81 1.15
CA ALA A 71 -23.84 -0.03 0.85
C ALA A 71 -23.18 -0.57 2.12
N ILE A 72 -22.32 -1.59 1.96
CA ILE A 72 -21.51 -2.11 3.05
C ILE A 72 -20.27 -1.23 3.21
N TYR A 73 -20.16 -0.58 4.36
CA TYR A 73 -19.01 0.21 4.78
C TYR A 73 -18.52 -0.28 6.15
N LYS A 74 -17.22 -0.55 6.29
CA LYS A 74 -16.61 -1.11 7.52
C LYS A 74 -17.40 -2.32 8.07
N LYS A 75 -17.77 -3.25 7.19
CA LYS A 75 -18.56 -4.47 7.45
C LYS A 75 -20.00 -4.25 7.95
N ARG A 76 -20.51 -3.01 7.94
CA ARG A 76 -21.90 -2.69 8.29
C ARG A 76 -22.66 -2.14 7.08
N ARG A 77 -23.96 -2.41 6.99
CA ARG A 77 -24.82 -1.78 5.99
C ARG A 77 -25.19 -0.39 6.49
N VAL A 78 -24.87 0.64 5.71
CA VAL A 78 -25.11 2.05 6.06
C VAL A 78 -25.71 2.78 4.88
N ASN A 79 -26.48 3.84 5.17
CA ASN A 79 -26.88 4.81 4.16
C ASN A 79 -25.67 5.71 3.83
N VAL A 80 -25.06 5.53 2.66
CA VAL A 80 -23.84 6.24 2.27
C VAL A 80 -24.14 7.71 1.96
N ASP A 81 -25.34 8.03 1.46
CA ASP A 81 -25.75 9.41 1.17
C ASP A 81 -25.61 10.36 2.37
N ARG A 82 -25.75 9.83 3.60
CA ARG A 82 -25.66 10.62 4.84
C ARG A 82 -24.23 10.96 5.27
N ILE A 83 -23.24 10.22 4.77
CA ILE A 83 -21.84 10.31 5.21
C ILE A 83 -20.88 10.65 4.06
N ALA A 84 -21.39 10.89 2.84
CA ALA A 84 -20.58 11.05 1.65
C ALA A 84 -20.95 12.29 0.85
N ILE A 85 -19.95 12.84 0.17
CA ILE A 85 -20.13 13.75 -0.96
C ILE A 85 -20.02 12.94 -2.24
N SER A 86 -21.02 13.04 -3.11
CA SER A 86 -21.08 12.34 -4.40
C SER A 86 -20.65 13.25 -5.54
N VAL A 87 -19.69 12.78 -6.33
CA VAL A 87 -19.22 13.44 -7.56
C VAL A 87 -19.51 12.49 -8.72
N ILE A 88 -20.36 12.93 -9.64
CA ILE A 88 -20.67 12.19 -10.87
C ILE A 88 -19.83 12.74 -12.01
N LEU A 89 -19.18 11.84 -12.73
CA LEU A 89 -18.47 12.11 -13.97
C LEU A 89 -19.33 11.70 -15.15
N GLU A 90 -19.53 12.61 -16.09
CA GLU A 90 -20.13 12.26 -17.38
C GLU A 90 -19.21 11.32 -18.14
N LEU A 91 -19.70 10.13 -18.48
CA LEU A 91 -18.97 9.16 -19.27
C LEU A 91 -19.92 8.50 -20.27
N PRO A 92 -20.06 9.09 -21.48
CA PRO A 92 -20.88 8.52 -22.54
C PRO A 92 -20.42 7.10 -22.88
N SER A 93 -21.34 6.24 -23.30
CA SER A 93 -21.03 4.84 -23.60
C SER A 93 -19.94 4.74 -24.69
N GLY A 94 -18.80 4.13 -24.33
CA GLY A 94 -17.67 3.96 -25.25
C GLY A 94 -16.70 5.13 -25.31
N ALA A 95 -16.92 6.20 -24.54
CA ALA A 95 -15.97 7.29 -24.36
C ALA A 95 -14.96 7.00 -23.24
N ASP A 96 -13.83 7.71 -23.26
CA ASP A 96 -12.86 7.79 -22.15
C ASP A 96 -12.97 9.18 -21.51
N TYR A 97 -12.43 9.35 -20.30
CA TYR A 97 -12.40 10.65 -19.64
C TYR A 97 -11.52 11.64 -20.42
N SER A 98 -12.03 12.86 -20.65
CA SER A 98 -11.29 13.94 -21.30
C SER A 98 -10.30 14.62 -20.34
N ASP A 99 -9.26 15.24 -20.89
CA ASP A 99 -8.27 15.99 -20.08
C ASP A 99 -8.89 17.17 -19.31
N PRO A 100 -9.80 17.98 -19.89
CA PRO A 100 -10.49 19.03 -19.15
C PRO A 100 -11.31 18.49 -17.97
N GLN A 101 -12.01 17.37 -18.17
CA GLN A 101 -12.80 16.73 -17.12
C GLN A 101 -11.93 16.22 -15.97
N LEU A 102 -10.81 15.56 -16.27
CA LEU A 102 -9.89 15.05 -15.24
C LEU A 102 -9.19 16.18 -14.48
N THR A 103 -8.88 17.28 -15.17
CA THR A 103 -8.32 18.50 -14.55
C THR A 103 -9.32 19.11 -13.56
N ALA A 104 -10.57 19.31 -13.99
CA ALA A 104 -11.66 19.81 -13.15
C ALA A 104 -11.92 18.89 -11.94
N LEU A 105 -11.94 17.57 -12.16
CA LEU A 105 -12.09 16.58 -11.09
C LEU A 105 -10.97 16.69 -10.05
N SER A 106 -9.72 16.77 -10.51
CA SER A 106 -8.55 16.88 -9.64
C SER A 106 -8.62 18.12 -8.73
N GLN A 107 -8.98 19.28 -9.32
CA GLN A 107 -9.18 20.53 -8.59
C GLN A 107 -10.32 20.43 -7.58
N LEU A 108 -11.47 19.87 -8.00
CA LEU A 108 -12.63 19.69 -7.14
C LEU A 108 -12.32 18.77 -5.95
N VAL A 109 -11.72 17.60 -6.20
CA VAL A 109 -11.36 16.63 -5.14
C VAL A 109 -10.41 17.25 -4.14
N SER A 110 -9.40 18.00 -4.59
CA SER A 110 -8.48 18.73 -3.71
C SER A 110 -9.22 19.75 -2.83
N SER A 111 -10.08 20.57 -3.44
CA SER A 111 -10.87 21.59 -2.74
C SER A 111 -11.83 20.99 -1.70
N VAL A 112 -12.61 19.97 -2.09
CA VAL A 112 -13.58 19.32 -1.20
C VAL A 112 -12.87 18.60 -0.06
N SER A 113 -11.79 17.86 -0.35
CA SER A 113 -11.06 17.11 0.66
C SER A 113 -10.43 18.05 1.70
N THR A 114 -9.93 19.20 1.27
CA THR A 114 -9.41 20.24 2.18
C THR A 114 -10.52 20.82 3.06
N ARG A 115 -11.66 21.22 2.47
CA ARG A 115 -12.79 21.81 3.20
C ARG A 115 -13.43 20.85 4.20
N GLN A 116 -13.49 19.56 3.86
CA GLN A 116 -14.10 18.51 4.69
C GLN A 116 -13.07 17.73 5.54
N GLN A 117 -11.79 18.10 5.49
CA GLN A 117 -10.68 17.43 6.19
C GLN A 117 -10.63 15.91 5.93
N LEU A 118 -10.85 15.52 4.68
CA LEU A 118 -10.81 14.13 4.23
C LEU A 118 -9.37 13.74 3.85
N GLY A 119 -8.94 12.56 4.29
CA GLY A 119 -7.69 11.93 3.83
C GLY A 119 -7.91 11.01 2.63
N ASP A 120 -6.83 10.54 2.00
CA ASP A 120 -6.89 9.74 0.75
C ASP A 120 -7.71 8.45 0.88
N THR A 121 -7.79 7.86 2.08
CA THR A 121 -8.63 6.68 2.34
C THR A 121 -10.13 6.95 2.28
N ALA A 122 -10.55 8.23 2.23
CA ALA A 122 -11.94 8.64 2.10
C ALA A 122 -12.39 8.69 0.63
N LEU A 123 -11.47 8.63 -0.33
CA LEU A 123 -11.75 8.55 -1.76
C LEU A 123 -12.17 7.12 -2.12
N VAL A 124 -13.40 6.97 -2.60
CA VAL A 124 -14.03 5.66 -2.76
C VAL A 124 -14.94 5.60 -3.99
N ARG A 125 -15.24 4.39 -4.43
CA ARG A 125 -16.34 4.06 -5.35
C ARG A 125 -17.26 3.04 -4.68
N ILE A 126 -18.53 3.01 -5.10
CA ILE A 126 -19.46 1.96 -4.67
C ILE A 126 -19.51 0.89 -5.74
N LEU A 127 -18.96 -0.29 -5.42
CA LEU A 127 -18.83 -1.40 -6.37
C LEU A 127 -19.48 -2.67 -5.80
N PRO A 128 -20.09 -3.52 -6.65
CA PRO A 128 -20.60 -4.82 -6.22
C PRO A 128 -19.44 -5.75 -5.85
N ASP A 129 -19.60 -6.52 -4.78
CA ASP A 129 -18.70 -7.64 -4.46
C ASP A 129 -18.99 -8.87 -5.33
N ALA A 130 -18.21 -9.95 -5.15
CA ALA A 130 -18.39 -11.21 -5.85
C ALA A 130 -19.78 -11.85 -5.66
N THR A 131 -20.56 -11.40 -4.68
CA THR A 131 -21.94 -11.84 -4.40
C THR A 131 -23.00 -10.83 -4.87
N GLY A 132 -22.59 -9.77 -5.58
CA GLY A 132 -23.45 -8.72 -6.09
C GLY A 132 -23.85 -7.65 -5.05
N LYS A 133 -23.29 -7.68 -3.84
CA LYS A 133 -23.62 -6.70 -2.79
C LYS A 133 -22.77 -5.44 -2.94
N LEU A 134 -23.42 -4.27 -2.94
CA LEU A 134 -22.72 -2.99 -3.02
C LEU A 134 -21.83 -2.74 -1.80
N ARG A 135 -20.56 -2.41 -2.04
CA ARG A 135 -19.55 -2.09 -1.04
C ARG A 135 -18.88 -0.77 -1.34
N VAL A 136 -18.52 -0.07 -0.27
CA VAL A 136 -17.60 1.06 -0.36
C VAL A 136 -16.18 0.49 -0.55
N THR A 137 -15.61 0.77 -1.71
CA THR A 137 -14.29 0.28 -2.14
C THR A 137 -13.34 1.47 -2.27
N PRO A 138 -12.17 1.46 -1.61
CA PRO A 138 -11.13 2.47 -1.82
C PRO A 138 -10.81 2.59 -3.31
N SER A 139 -10.82 3.82 -3.82
CA SER A 139 -10.62 4.09 -5.24
C SER A 139 -10.13 5.51 -5.40
N LEU A 140 -8.98 5.66 -6.08
CA LEU A 140 -8.43 6.96 -6.38
C LEU A 140 -9.04 7.50 -7.68
N PRO A 141 -9.18 8.84 -7.81
CA PRO A 141 -9.61 9.44 -9.06
C PRO A 141 -8.62 9.13 -10.19
N PRO A 142 -9.12 9.01 -11.44
CA PRO A 142 -8.27 8.95 -12.62
C PRO A 142 -7.32 10.17 -12.68
N ALA A 143 -6.06 9.92 -13.06
CA ALA A 143 -5.04 10.96 -13.05
C ALA A 143 -5.29 12.01 -14.16
N PRO A 144 -5.20 13.32 -13.87
CA PRO A 144 -5.19 14.35 -14.90
C PRO A 144 -3.90 14.29 -15.72
N ALA A 145 -3.86 15.06 -16.81
CA ALA A 145 -2.62 15.35 -17.51
C ALA A 145 -1.59 15.95 -16.54
N ALA A 146 -0.33 15.54 -16.67
CA ALA A 146 0.78 16.00 -15.83
C ALA A 146 1.44 17.28 -16.36
N LEU A 147 1.09 17.70 -17.58
CA LEU A 147 1.60 18.88 -18.27
C LEU A 147 0.41 19.76 -18.68
N ASP A 148 0.51 21.07 -18.41
CA ASP A 148 -0.52 22.05 -18.82
C ASP A 148 -0.57 22.16 -20.35
N GLU A 149 -1.77 22.32 -20.94
CA GLU A 149 -1.96 22.46 -22.39
C GLU A 149 -1.14 23.62 -23.00
N THR A 150 -0.84 24.66 -22.23
CA THR A 150 0.02 25.77 -22.66
C THR A 150 1.48 25.36 -22.92
N SER A 151 1.95 24.25 -22.34
CA SER A 151 3.25 23.66 -22.67
C SER A 151 3.21 22.82 -23.97
N LEU A 152 2.03 22.33 -24.39
CA LEU A 152 1.83 21.61 -25.64
C LEU A 152 1.76 22.54 -26.86
N PHE A 153 1.16 23.73 -26.73
CA PHE A 153 1.08 24.71 -27.83
C PHE A 153 2.38 25.50 -28.08
N GLY A 154 3.38 25.36 -27.21
CA GLY A 154 4.74 25.88 -27.40
C GLY A 154 5.77 24.82 -27.81
N ALA A 155 5.38 23.55 -27.89
CA ALA A 155 6.26 22.47 -28.31
C ALA A 155 6.50 22.53 -29.83
N ALA A 156 7.75 22.42 -30.27
CA ALA A 156 8.07 22.22 -31.67
C ALA A 156 7.29 20.99 -32.20
N PRO A 157 6.81 21.00 -33.46
CA PRO A 157 6.13 19.85 -34.03
C PRO A 157 7.02 18.60 -33.91
N LEU A 158 6.42 17.48 -33.52
CA LEU A 158 7.12 16.21 -33.40
C LEU A 158 7.79 15.86 -34.74
N SER A 159 9.02 15.34 -34.67
CA SER A 159 9.64 14.78 -35.87
C SER A 159 8.92 13.49 -36.28
N PRO A 160 8.93 13.10 -37.58
CA PRO A 160 8.28 11.87 -38.04
C PRO A 160 8.71 10.60 -37.29
N GLN A 161 9.95 10.57 -36.77
CA GLN A 161 10.44 9.45 -35.97
C GLN A 161 9.89 9.45 -34.54
N GLN A 162 9.69 10.62 -33.94
CA GLN A 162 9.03 10.75 -32.63
C GLN A 162 7.55 10.41 -32.72
N ASP A 163 6.90 10.82 -33.81
CA ASP A 163 5.52 10.45 -34.15
C ASP A 163 5.36 8.93 -34.28
N LEU A 164 6.27 8.28 -35.01
CA LEU A 164 6.29 6.82 -35.12
C LEU A 164 6.56 6.15 -33.75
N TRP A 165 7.47 6.71 -32.95
CA TRP A 165 7.71 6.20 -31.60
C TRP A 165 6.45 6.27 -30.74
N LEU A 166 5.73 7.40 -30.75
CA LEU A 166 4.52 7.59 -29.96
C LEU A 166 3.43 6.61 -30.39
N PHE A 167 3.26 6.41 -31.71
CA PHE A 167 2.35 5.44 -32.26
C PHE A 167 2.66 4.01 -31.79
N LEU A 168 3.93 3.57 -31.92
CA LEU A 168 4.36 2.24 -31.49
C LEU A 168 4.29 2.07 -29.97
N TYR A 169 4.50 3.14 -29.20
CA TYR A 169 4.31 3.12 -27.75
C TYR A 169 2.84 2.93 -27.39
N GLY A 170 1.92 3.53 -28.17
CA GLY A 170 0.49 3.24 -28.11
C GLY A 170 0.18 1.77 -28.38
N GLU A 171 0.77 1.18 -29.42
CA GLU A 171 0.66 -0.27 -29.69
C GLU A 171 1.18 -1.13 -28.52
N THR A 172 2.25 -0.69 -27.86
CA THR A 172 2.84 -1.37 -26.68
C THR A 172 1.88 -1.44 -25.49
N TYR A 173 0.99 -0.45 -25.34
CA TYR A 173 0.00 -0.40 -24.25
C TYR A 173 -1.21 -1.33 -24.48
N LYS A 174 -1.64 -1.50 -25.73
CA LYS A 174 -2.88 -2.23 -26.09
C LYS A 174 -3.00 -3.64 -25.48
N PRO A 175 -1.94 -4.47 -25.39
CA PRO A 175 -2.08 -5.82 -24.88
C PRO A 175 -2.55 -5.85 -23.42
N ARG A 176 -2.03 -4.98 -22.55
CA ARG A 176 -2.18 -5.15 -21.10
C ARG A 176 -2.36 -3.85 -20.31
N GLY A 177 -1.95 -2.71 -20.85
CA GLY A 177 -2.03 -1.40 -20.20
C GLY A 177 -3.29 -0.58 -20.50
N GLY A 178 -4.06 -0.95 -21.52
CA GLY A 178 -5.23 -0.20 -21.97
C GLY A 178 -4.85 0.88 -23.00
N THR A 179 -5.57 2.01 -23.00
CA THR A 179 -5.30 3.14 -23.89
C THR A 179 -4.12 3.96 -23.35
N LEU A 180 -3.14 4.27 -24.21
CA LEU A 180 -2.03 5.15 -23.83
C LEU A 180 -2.52 6.59 -23.63
N LYS A 181 -2.23 7.14 -22.45
CA LYS A 181 -2.39 8.56 -22.12
C LYS A 181 -1.02 9.17 -21.87
N ILE A 182 -0.29 9.48 -22.95
CA ILE A 182 1.13 9.89 -22.86
C ILE A 182 1.35 11.17 -22.05
N ASN A 183 0.34 12.02 -21.91
CA ASN A 183 0.37 13.24 -21.11
C ASN A 183 0.28 12.98 -19.60
N GLN A 184 0.05 11.75 -19.15
CA GLN A 184 0.02 11.39 -17.73
C GLN A 184 1.41 11.02 -17.18
N ALA A 185 1.58 11.17 -15.87
CA ALA A 185 2.85 10.99 -15.21
C ALA A 185 3.43 9.56 -15.28
N LEU A 186 2.60 8.52 -15.15
CA LEU A 186 3.09 7.13 -15.18
C LEU A 186 3.64 6.73 -16.56
N PRO A 187 2.95 6.95 -17.69
CA PRO A 187 3.51 6.68 -19.02
C PRO A 187 4.77 7.49 -19.33
N LEU A 188 4.82 8.78 -18.94
CA LEU A 188 6.03 9.60 -19.10
C LEU A 188 7.22 9.01 -18.33
N HIS A 189 6.99 8.62 -17.08
CA HIS A 189 8.01 8.00 -16.24
C HIS A 189 8.48 6.66 -16.81
N ALA A 190 7.54 5.80 -17.22
CA ALA A 190 7.86 4.50 -17.78
C ALA A 190 8.66 4.60 -19.10
N ALA A 191 8.29 5.53 -19.97
CA ALA A 191 9.04 5.82 -21.21
C ALA A 191 10.46 6.32 -20.91
N LYS A 192 10.60 7.28 -19.98
CA LYS A 192 11.90 7.83 -19.57
C LYS A 192 12.83 6.78 -18.99
N CYS A 193 12.29 5.92 -18.13
CA CYS A 193 13.04 4.88 -17.42
C CYS A 193 13.15 3.56 -18.20
N LYS A 194 12.57 3.46 -19.40
CA LYS A 194 12.58 2.27 -20.26
C LYS A 194 12.08 1.01 -19.54
N LEU A 195 10.95 1.13 -18.83
CA LEU A 195 10.40 0.03 -18.01
C LEU A 195 9.72 -1.10 -18.82
N GLY A 196 9.67 -0.96 -20.14
CA GLY A 196 8.98 -1.89 -21.04
C GLY A 196 7.48 -1.66 -21.11
N ALA A 197 6.75 -2.68 -21.56
CA ALA A 197 5.31 -2.69 -21.67
C ALA A 197 4.63 -2.77 -20.30
N PRO A 198 3.48 -2.10 -20.12
CA PRO A 198 2.65 -2.30 -18.94
C PRO A 198 2.16 -3.75 -18.88
N LEU A 199 2.18 -4.35 -17.70
CA LEU A 199 1.69 -5.70 -17.43
C LEU A 199 0.32 -5.71 -16.74
N GLY A 200 -0.24 -4.53 -16.52
CA GLY A 200 -1.63 -4.33 -16.11
C GLY A 200 -2.10 -2.90 -16.37
N PRO A 201 -3.43 -2.69 -16.29
CA PRO A 201 -4.01 -1.36 -16.44
C PRO A 201 -3.65 -0.46 -15.26
N ASN A 202 -3.75 0.85 -15.47
CA ASN A 202 -3.83 1.85 -14.40
C ASN A 202 -5.25 2.39 -14.39
N ASP A 203 -6.18 1.64 -13.79
CA ASP A 203 -7.57 2.05 -13.64
C ASP A 203 -7.93 2.38 -12.18
N ALA A 204 -9.13 2.90 -11.97
CA ALA A 204 -9.62 3.33 -10.66
C ALA A 204 -9.67 2.21 -9.60
N THR A 205 -9.49 0.93 -10.00
CA THR A 205 -9.49 -0.24 -9.11
C THR A 205 -8.09 -0.78 -8.83
N THR A 206 -7.07 -0.27 -9.51
CA THR A 206 -5.67 -0.69 -9.36
C THR A 206 -4.98 0.11 -8.24
N THR A 207 -5.57 0.06 -7.04
CA THR A 207 -5.04 0.74 -5.86
C THR A 207 -4.53 -0.27 -4.83
N VAL A 208 -3.48 0.12 -4.10
CA VAL A 208 -2.93 -0.67 -3.00
C VAL A 208 -2.98 0.15 -1.73
N ALA A 209 -3.56 -0.42 -0.67
CA ALA A 209 -3.53 0.17 0.65
C ALA A 209 -2.40 -0.45 1.47
N ALA A 210 -1.46 0.36 1.92
CA ALA A 210 -0.34 -0.08 2.75
C ALA A 210 -0.02 1.00 3.81
N GLU A 211 0.22 0.56 5.05
CA GLU A 211 0.64 1.46 6.15
C GLU A 211 -0.29 2.66 6.39
N GLY A 212 -1.60 2.46 6.18
CA GLY A 212 -2.62 3.50 6.37
C GLY A 212 -2.73 4.50 5.22
N ARG A 213 -2.01 4.28 4.12
CA ARG A 213 -2.02 5.10 2.90
C ARG A 213 -2.60 4.32 1.74
N THR A 214 -3.09 5.05 0.74
CA THR A 214 -3.62 4.48 -0.51
C THR A 214 -2.73 4.94 -1.66
N TYR A 215 -2.30 3.99 -2.48
CA TYR A 215 -1.41 4.23 -3.62
C TYR A 215 -2.09 3.82 -4.91
N SER A 216 -1.87 4.58 -5.97
CA SER A 216 -2.13 4.14 -7.34
C SER A 216 -0.87 3.43 -7.84
N VAL A 217 -1.04 2.25 -8.45
CA VAL A 217 0.09 1.44 -8.89
C VAL A 217 -0.10 0.97 -10.33
N GLN A 218 1.00 0.86 -11.08
CA GLN A 218 0.99 0.20 -12.38
C GLN A 218 2.23 -0.68 -12.54
N PRO A 219 2.06 -2.00 -12.76
CA PRO A 219 3.16 -2.89 -13.06
C PRO A 219 3.59 -2.75 -14.53
N PHE A 220 4.88 -2.66 -14.75
CA PHE A 220 5.58 -2.72 -16.03
C PHE A 220 6.51 -3.95 -16.07
N ALA A 221 7.18 -4.18 -17.19
CA ALA A 221 7.98 -5.37 -17.41
C ALA A 221 9.19 -5.52 -16.46
N THR A 222 9.77 -4.43 -15.98
CA THR A 222 10.95 -4.48 -15.06
C THR A 222 10.65 -4.00 -13.65
N ASP A 223 9.54 -3.27 -13.45
CA ASP A 223 9.26 -2.57 -12.19
C ASP A 223 7.76 -2.32 -12.01
N LEU A 224 7.35 -1.98 -10.80
CA LEU A 224 6.06 -1.36 -10.53
C LEU A 224 6.31 0.09 -10.14
N ILE A 225 5.63 1.01 -10.82
CA ILE A 225 5.67 2.44 -10.47
C ILE A 225 4.36 2.86 -9.83
N PHE A 226 4.43 3.85 -8.94
CA PHE A 226 3.31 4.25 -8.11
C PHE A 226 3.36 5.73 -7.71
N TYR A 227 2.23 6.25 -7.24
CA TYR A 227 2.14 7.50 -6.49
C TYR A 227 1.14 7.39 -5.34
N GLU A 228 1.31 8.20 -4.30
CA GLU A 228 0.43 8.24 -3.13
C GLU A 228 -0.77 9.15 -3.38
N GLY A 229 -1.98 8.66 -3.08
CA GLY A 229 -3.20 9.46 -3.12
C GLY A 229 -3.41 10.19 -4.46
N THR A 230 -3.55 11.51 -4.38
CA THR A 230 -3.70 12.40 -5.55
C THR A 230 -2.40 13.10 -5.94
N GLN A 231 -1.24 12.60 -5.50
CA GLN A 231 0.07 13.17 -5.84
C GLN A 231 0.57 12.67 -7.22
N TYR A 232 -0.22 12.90 -8.27
CA TYR A 232 -0.03 12.27 -9.59
C TYR A 232 1.38 12.41 -10.18
N ALA A 233 2.03 13.56 -9.98
CA ALA A 233 3.38 13.83 -10.50
C ALA A 233 4.51 13.21 -9.67
N ALA A 234 4.25 12.77 -8.44
CA ALA A 234 5.23 12.21 -7.51
C ALA A 234 5.44 10.71 -7.73
N VAL A 235 5.76 10.35 -8.97
CA VAL A 235 5.94 8.96 -9.39
C VAL A 235 7.21 8.38 -8.79
N GLN A 236 7.07 7.21 -8.17
CA GLN A 236 8.12 6.46 -7.50
C GLN A 236 8.18 5.04 -8.06
N SER A 237 9.30 4.37 -7.81
CA SER A 237 9.60 2.99 -8.25
C SER A 237 9.60 2.05 -7.05
N LEU A 238 9.03 0.85 -7.23
CA LEU A 238 9.09 -0.22 -6.24
C LEU A 238 10.53 -0.70 -6.05
N ASN A 239 11.29 -0.85 -7.13
CA ASN A 239 12.70 -1.27 -7.03
C ASN A 239 13.52 -0.31 -6.15
N ALA A 240 13.21 1.00 -6.17
CA ALA A 240 13.86 1.99 -5.31
C ALA A 240 13.46 1.90 -3.82
N LEU A 241 12.44 1.12 -3.46
CA LEU A 241 12.06 0.86 -2.07
C LEU A 241 12.81 -0.31 -1.44
N TYR A 242 13.54 -1.10 -2.24
CA TYR A 242 14.32 -2.20 -1.72
C TYR A 242 15.61 -1.68 -1.09
N ASP A 243 15.98 -2.31 0.02
CA ASP A 243 17.32 -2.18 0.56
C ASP A 243 18.26 -3.01 -0.32
N ASP A 244 19.22 -2.34 -0.98
CA ASP A 244 20.20 -2.95 -1.88
C ASP A 244 21.12 -3.95 -1.15
N ASP A 245 21.31 -3.76 0.16
CA ASP A 245 22.10 -4.67 1.01
C ASP A 245 21.28 -5.90 1.42
N SER A 246 19.95 -5.80 1.40
CA SER A 246 19.03 -6.89 1.72
C SER A 246 18.73 -7.73 0.47
N ARG A 247 19.38 -8.89 0.41
CA ARG A 247 19.12 -9.90 -0.64
C ARG A 247 17.84 -10.69 -0.44
N GLU A 248 17.03 -10.39 0.57
CA GLU A 248 15.79 -11.10 0.90
C GLU A 248 14.55 -10.43 0.30
N ILE A 249 13.44 -11.18 0.22
CA ILE A 249 12.14 -10.59 -0.07
C ILE A 249 11.66 -9.84 1.19
N PRO A 250 11.17 -8.59 1.07
CA PRO A 250 10.67 -7.85 2.23
C PRO A 250 9.63 -8.65 3.03
N ALA A 251 9.81 -8.76 4.34
CA ALA A 251 8.90 -9.53 5.20
C ALA A 251 7.55 -8.83 5.43
N GLY A 252 7.46 -7.52 5.17
CA GLY A 252 6.27 -6.70 5.37
C GLY A 252 6.44 -5.27 4.86
N GLY A 253 5.49 -4.40 5.21
CA GLY A 253 5.51 -2.99 4.82
C GLY A 253 5.10 -2.73 3.38
N THR A 254 5.30 -1.49 2.94
CA THR A 254 4.85 -1.00 1.63
C THR A 254 5.51 -1.75 0.46
N ALA A 255 6.83 -2.01 0.51
CA ALA A 255 7.54 -2.75 -0.54
C ALA A 255 7.01 -4.19 -0.72
N ARG A 256 6.69 -4.89 0.39
CA ARG A 256 6.07 -6.22 0.34
C ARG A 256 4.69 -6.16 -0.31
N ALA A 257 3.85 -5.22 0.11
CA ALA A 257 2.49 -5.08 -0.43
C ALA A 257 2.49 -4.77 -1.94
N PHE A 258 3.41 -3.94 -2.41
CA PHE A 258 3.55 -3.61 -3.82
C PHE A 258 4.07 -4.78 -4.65
N LEU A 259 5.02 -5.56 -4.14
CA LEU A 259 5.49 -6.76 -4.83
C LEU A 259 4.38 -7.83 -4.95
N GLU A 260 3.57 -8.02 -3.91
CA GLU A 260 2.40 -8.90 -3.98
C GLU A 260 1.36 -8.39 -4.98
N ALA A 261 1.09 -7.08 -4.97
CA ALA A 261 0.16 -6.45 -5.89
C ALA A 261 0.62 -6.57 -7.35
N SER A 262 1.90 -6.36 -7.63
CA SER A 262 2.45 -6.43 -8.98
C SER A 262 2.25 -7.82 -9.59
N TYR A 263 2.53 -8.87 -8.82
CA TYR A 263 2.33 -10.26 -9.26
C TYR A 263 0.85 -10.55 -9.45
N LYS A 264 0.01 -10.18 -8.47
CA LYS A 264 -1.43 -10.39 -8.54
C LYS A 264 -2.05 -9.75 -9.78
N ILE A 265 -1.68 -8.50 -10.09
CA ILE A 265 -2.19 -7.77 -11.25
C ILE A 265 -1.74 -8.44 -12.55
N ALA A 266 -0.44 -8.69 -12.71
CA ALA A 266 0.13 -9.26 -13.95
C ALA A 266 -0.40 -10.68 -14.24
N ILE A 267 -0.51 -11.52 -13.20
CA ILE A 267 -1.08 -12.87 -13.30
C ILE A 267 -2.57 -12.79 -13.65
N ALA A 268 -3.36 -11.95 -12.99
CA ALA A 268 -4.79 -11.82 -13.26
C ALA A 268 -5.09 -11.36 -14.70
N ILE A 269 -4.29 -10.43 -15.25
CA ILE A 269 -4.42 -10.00 -16.65
C ILE A 269 -4.07 -11.13 -17.61
N THR A 270 -3.05 -11.92 -17.29
CA THR A 270 -2.63 -13.06 -18.10
C THR A 270 -3.68 -14.18 -18.07
N GLU A 271 -4.23 -14.47 -16.90
CA GLU A 271 -5.34 -15.42 -16.73
C GLU A 271 -6.55 -15.02 -17.58
N LYS A 272 -6.97 -13.74 -17.50
CA LYS A 272 -8.11 -13.23 -18.28
C LYS A 272 -7.92 -13.42 -19.79
N ARG A 273 -6.69 -13.37 -20.28
CA ARG A 273 -6.36 -13.51 -21.72
C ARG A 273 -6.19 -14.97 -22.15
N THR A 274 -5.58 -15.80 -21.32
CA THR A 274 -5.12 -17.14 -21.71
C THR A 274 -6.02 -18.25 -21.19
N GLY A 275 -6.76 -17.99 -20.10
CA GLY A 275 -7.56 -18.99 -19.38
C GLY A 275 -6.74 -20.08 -18.68
N ALA A 276 -5.41 -19.97 -18.64
CA ALA A 276 -4.50 -21.10 -18.41
C ALA A 276 -3.78 -21.12 -17.05
N LEU A 277 -4.49 -20.86 -15.94
CA LEU A 277 -3.89 -20.85 -14.60
C LEU A 277 -4.75 -21.56 -13.57
N THR A 278 -4.19 -22.56 -12.88
CA THR A 278 -4.94 -23.44 -11.97
C THR A 278 -4.38 -23.56 -10.55
N HIS A 279 -3.20 -23.03 -10.21
CA HIS A 279 -2.49 -23.53 -9.01
C HIS A 279 -1.92 -22.51 -8.01
N THR A 280 -1.17 -21.45 -8.36
CA THR A 280 -0.54 -20.55 -7.35
C THR A 280 -0.35 -19.09 -7.82
N LYS A 281 -1.30 -18.21 -7.50
CA LYS A 281 -1.32 -16.78 -7.91
C LYS A 281 -0.61 -15.81 -6.94
N VAL A 282 0.29 -16.29 -6.09
CA VAL A 282 0.79 -15.53 -4.92
C VAL A 282 2.31 -15.52 -4.87
N LEU A 283 2.86 -14.39 -4.42
CA LEU A 283 4.28 -14.23 -4.07
C LEU A 283 4.69 -15.23 -2.97
N ARG A 284 5.75 -15.98 -3.25
CA ARG A 284 6.34 -17.01 -2.37
C ARG A 284 7.75 -16.58 -1.98
N PRO A 285 7.93 -15.95 -0.80
CA PRO A 285 9.24 -15.45 -0.39
C PRO A 285 10.28 -16.57 -0.18
N ASP A 286 9.82 -17.81 0.00
CA ASP A 286 10.62 -19.02 0.06
C ASP A 286 11.14 -19.50 -1.31
N TRP A 287 10.65 -18.94 -2.42
CA TRP A 287 11.02 -19.40 -3.76
C TRP A 287 12.21 -18.64 -4.33
N ARG A 288 13.20 -19.41 -4.80
CA ARG A 288 14.42 -18.88 -5.42
C ARG A 288 14.14 -17.98 -6.61
N PHE A 289 13.17 -18.33 -7.45
CA PHE A 289 12.78 -17.51 -8.61
C PHE A 289 12.32 -16.12 -8.23
N HIS A 290 11.52 -15.98 -7.17
CA HIS A 290 11.03 -14.66 -6.73
C HIS A 290 12.18 -13.82 -6.18
N LEU A 291 13.13 -14.47 -5.50
CA LEU A 291 14.35 -13.83 -5.02
C LEU A 291 15.24 -13.33 -6.15
N VAL A 292 15.49 -14.17 -7.16
CA VAL A 292 16.29 -13.80 -8.35
C VAL A 292 15.59 -12.72 -9.15
N ALA A 293 14.26 -12.80 -9.30
CA ALA A 293 13.47 -11.79 -9.99
C ALA A 293 13.53 -10.43 -9.30
N LYS A 294 13.37 -10.37 -7.97
CA LYS A 294 13.51 -9.13 -7.19
C LYS A 294 14.91 -8.54 -7.33
N ASN A 295 15.95 -9.34 -7.08
CA ASN A 295 17.34 -8.86 -7.10
C ASN A 295 17.85 -8.54 -8.51
N GLY A 296 17.26 -9.14 -9.54
CA GLY A 296 17.59 -8.89 -10.94
C GLY A 296 16.70 -7.86 -11.64
N ALA A 297 15.80 -7.19 -10.91
CA ALA A 297 14.80 -6.26 -11.46
C ALA A 297 14.02 -6.86 -12.66
N LEU A 298 13.63 -8.14 -12.55
CA LEU A 298 12.95 -8.85 -13.64
C LEU A 298 11.44 -8.53 -13.73
N GLY A 299 10.96 -7.61 -12.90
CA GLY A 299 9.56 -7.22 -12.82
C GLY A 299 8.66 -8.31 -12.22
N PRO A 300 7.32 -8.16 -12.38
CA PRO A 300 6.36 -9.07 -11.79
C PRO A 300 6.34 -10.43 -12.50
N ALA A 301 5.94 -11.46 -11.76
CA ALA A 301 5.63 -12.76 -12.34
C ALA A 301 4.40 -12.63 -13.25
N VAL A 302 4.46 -13.25 -14.42
CA VAL A 302 3.40 -13.29 -15.43
C VAL A 302 2.71 -14.66 -15.44
N SER A 303 3.43 -15.70 -15.02
CA SER A 303 2.91 -17.06 -14.85
C SER A 303 3.03 -17.55 -13.41
N ASP A 304 2.34 -18.64 -13.12
CA ASP A 304 2.64 -19.48 -11.95
C ASP A 304 4.02 -20.16 -12.16
N ASN A 305 4.59 -20.71 -11.08
CA ASN A 305 5.71 -21.64 -11.18
C ASN A 305 5.16 -23.05 -11.43
N TYR A 306 5.63 -23.71 -12.48
CA TYR A 306 5.19 -25.06 -12.82
C TYR A 306 6.29 -25.86 -13.50
N VAL A 307 6.05 -27.17 -13.64
CA VAL A 307 7.00 -28.12 -14.22
C VAL A 307 6.72 -28.30 -15.71
N LEU A 308 7.70 -27.99 -16.56
CA LEU A 308 7.72 -28.34 -17.97
C LEU A 308 8.32 -29.73 -18.15
N LYS A 309 7.61 -30.59 -18.88
CA LYS A 309 8.08 -31.92 -19.30
C LYS A 309 8.76 -31.81 -20.67
N ALA A 310 10.07 -31.99 -20.72
CA ALA A 310 10.87 -31.95 -21.95
C ALA A 310 11.84 -33.15 -22.01
N ASP A 311 13.07 -32.95 -22.48
CA ASP A 311 14.16 -33.92 -22.40
C ASP A 311 14.50 -34.32 -20.95
N GLN A 312 14.32 -33.36 -20.04
CA GLN A 312 14.18 -33.59 -18.60
C GLN A 312 13.09 -32.66 -18.05
N ASP A 313 12.76 -32.84 -16.78
CA ASP A 313 11.80 -31.98 -16.09
C ASP A 313 12.47 -30.67 -15.68
N TYR A 314 11.83 -29.54 -16.00
CA TYR A 314 12.28 -28.21 -15.58
C TYR A 314 11.22 -27.51 -14.74
N ALA A 315 11.59 -26.96 -13.60
CA ALA A 315 10.81 -25.89 -12.96
C ALA A 315 10.98 -24.61 -13.77
N PHE A 316 9.90 -23.88 -13.99
CA PHE A 316 9.87 -22.75 -14.90
C PHE A 316 8.87 -21.70 -14.44
N GLN A 317 9.24 -20.43 -14.56
CA GLN A 317 8.36 -19.29 -14.31
C GLN A 317 8.72 -18.10 -15.19
N ILE A 318 7.68 -17.44 -15.73
CA ILE A 318 7.79 -16.28 -16.60
C ILE A 318 7.67 -15.00 -15.76
N PHE A 319 8.63 -14.09 -15.93
CA PHE A 319 8.60 -12.72 -15.40
C PHE A 319 8.54 -11.71 -16.54
N GLY A 320 8.32 -10.44 -16.19
CA GLY A 320 8.22 -9.38 -17.19
C GLY A 320 9.49 -9.24 -18.04
N ALA A 321 10.68 -9.25 -17.45
CA ALA A 321 11.92 -9.04 -18.21
C ALA A 321 12.57 -10.32 -18.74
N ASP A 322 12.30 -11.48 -18.12
CA ASP A 322 12.97 -12.73 -18.43
C ASP A 322 12.18 -13.94 -17.95
N ILE A 323 12.63 -15.11 -18.35
CA ILE A 323 12.13 -16.40 -17.89
C ILE A 323 13.19 -17.02 -16.98
N LEU A 324 12.77 -17.48 -15.81
CA LEU A 324 13.60 -18.25 -14.91
C LEU A 324 13.25 -19.73 -15.01
N TYR A 325 14.28 -20.58 -15.11
CA TYR A 325 14.10 -22.02 -15.13
C TYR A 325 15.21 -22.73 -14.36
N THR A 326 14.96 -23.97 -13.98
CA THR A 326 15.91 -24.83 -13.26
C THR A 326 15.60 -26.30 -13.54
N PRO A 327 16.59 -27.13 -13.89
CA PRO A 327 16.40 -28.57 -13.96
C PRO A 327 15.88 -29.12 -12.64
N MET A 328 14.86 -29.97 -12.64
CA MET A 328 14.34 -30.58 -11.40
C MET A 328 15.37 -31.47 -10.70
N SER A 329 16.43 -31.86 -11.40
CA SER A 329 17.61 -32.56 -10.87
C SER A 329 18.54 -31.67 -10.03
N ASP A 330 18.49 -30.34 -10.19
CA ASP A 330 19.27 -29.37 -9.42
C ASP A 330 18.40 -28.18 -9.00
N GLN A 331 17.55 -28.39 -8.00
CA GLN A 331 16.63 -27.35 -7.50
C GLN A 331 17.32 -26.19 -6.76
N THR A 332 18.66 -26.23 -6.62
CA THR A 332 19.43 -25.13 -6.01
C THR A 332 19.84 -24.06 -7.04
N GLY A 333 19.86 -24.45 -8.33
CA GLY A 333 20.13 -23.57 -9.46
C GLY A 333 19.03 -22.56 -9.75
N CYS A 334 19.35 -21.58 -10.59
CA CYS A 334 18.38 -20.67 -11.21
C CYS A 334 19.02 -20.06 -12.45
N GLU A 335 18.54 -20.44 -13.63
CA GLU A 335 19.03 -19.94 -14.91
C GLU A 335 18.04 -18.97 -15.56
N ARG A 336 18.58 -18.13 -16.45
CA ARG A 336 17.83 -17.10 -17.19
C ARG A 336 17.78 -17.49 -18.66
N LEU A 337 16.58 -17.66 -19.21
CA LEU A 337 16.41 -18.10 -20.60
C LEU A 337 17.00 -17.12 -21.61
N ASN A 338 16.88 -15.80 -21.38
CA ASN A 338 17.47 -14.79 -22.28
C ASN A 338 19.01 -14.79 -22.29
N LEU A 339 19.65 -15.45 -21.32
CA LEU A 339 21.11 -15.62 -21.24
C LEU A 339 21.57 -17.03 -21.65
N THR A 340 20.62 -17.93 -21.93
CA THR A 340 20.91 -19.31 -22.30
C THR A 340 21.38 -19.37 -23.74
N ASP A 341 22.41 -20.18 -24.01
CA ASP A 341 22.89 -20.42 -25.36
C ASP A 341 21.78 -21.07 -26.22
N PRO A 342 21.46 -20.55 -27.42
CA PRO A 342 20.52 -21.20 -28.34
C PRO A 342 20.84 -22.66 -28.67
N ALA A 343 22.10 -23.08 -28.52
CA ALA A 343 22.52 -24.48 -28.68
C ALA A 343 22.14 -25.37 -27.49
N HIS A 344 21.69 -24.79 -26.37
CA HIS A 344 21.28 -25.55 -25.18
C HIS A 344 20.04 -26.42 -25.50
N PRO A 345 20.03 -27.72 -25.14
CA PRO A 345 18.94 -28.64 -25.50
C PRO A 345 17.54 -28.18 -25.09
N ALA A 346 17.44 -27.52 -23.93
CA ALA A 346 16.18 -27.01 -23.39
C ALA A 346 15.67 -25.72 -24.07
N PHE A 347 16.52 -25.01 -24.83
CA PHE A 347 16.25 -23.64 -25.29
C PHE A 347 14.94 -23.56 -26.09
N THR A 348 14.81 -24.39 -27.12
CA THR A 348 13.62 -24.42 -27.99
C THR A 348 12.36 -24.86 -27.25
N ALA A 349 12.47 -25.82 -26.33
CA ALA A 349 11.35 -26.31 -25.54
C ALA A 349 10.82 -25.23 -24.58
N LEU A 350 11.71 -24.53 -23.87
CA LEU A 350 11.37 -23.47 -22.93
C LEU A 350 10.74 -22.26 -23.65
N TRP A 351 11.27 -21.87 -24.82
CA TRP A 351 10.64 -20.84 -25.64
C TRP A 351 9.29 -21.27 -26.19
N GLY A 352 9.16 -22.50 -26.70
CA GLY A 352 7.89 -23.03 -27.18
C GLY A 352 6.81 -23.00 -26.10
N GLU A 353 7.17 -23.38 -24.87
CA GLU A 353 6.28 -23.31 -23.72
C GLU A 353 5.93 -21.86 -23.33
N THR A 354 6.91 -20.95 -23.35
CA THR A 354 6.69 -19.51 -23.11
C THR A 354 5.64 -18.95 -24.08
N TYR A 355 5.82 -19.20 -25.37
CA TYR A 355 4.89 -18.74 -26.41
C TYR A 355 3.50 -19.36 -26.27
N ARG A 356 3.43 -20.68 -26.01
CA ARG A 356 2.17 -21.38 -25.73
C ARG A 356 1.44 -20.75 -24.55
N PHE A 357 2.15 -20.49 -23.45
CA PHE A 357 1.58 -19.87 -22.25
C PHE A 357 1.08 -18.45 -22.54
N MET A 358 1.80 -17.68 -23.36
CA MET A 358 1.43 -16.32 -23.73
C MET A 358 0.34 -16.26 -24.83
N GLY A 359 -0.11 -17.41 -25.34
CA GLY A 359 -1.13 -17.50 -26.39
C GLY A 359 -0.63 -17.03 -27.76
N VAL A 360 0.68 -17.14 -28.03
CA VAL A 360 1.31 -16.71 -29.28
C VAL A 360 1.86 -17.93 -30.02
N PRO A 361 1.66 -18.07 -31.34
CA PRO A 361 2.28 -19.15 -32.12
C PRO A 361 3.81 -19.08 -32.08
N PHE A 362 4.45 -20.22 -31.83
CA PHE A 362 5.91 -20.32 -31.79
C PHE A 362 6.48 -20.81 -33.11
N ASP A 363 7.45 -20.08 -33.65
CA ASP A 363 8.31 -20.53 -34.75
C ASP A 363 9.78 -20.19 -34.42
N PRO A 364 10.64 -21.18 -34.11
CA PRO A 364 12.03 -20.95 -33.77
C PRO A 364 12.85 -20.38 -34.94
N ASN A 365 12.40 -20.56 -36.18
CA ASN A 365 13.10 -20.07 -37.36
C ASN A 365 12.71 -18.66 -37.76
N SER A 366 11.65 -18.12 -37.17
CA SER A 366 11.14 -16.77 -37.44
C SER A 366 12.24 -15.72 -37.26
N PRO A 367 12.46 -14.83 -38.25
CA PRO A 367 13.38 -13.70 -38.11
C PRO A 367 13.02 -12.79 -36.93
N TRP A 368 11.74 -12.68 -36.59
CA TRP A 368 11.25 -11.90 -35.45
C TRP A 368 11.68 -12.50 -34.12
N HIS A 369 11.53 -13.83 -33.97
CA HIS A 369 11.97 -14.53 -32.77
C HIS A 369 13.49 -14.42 -32.60
N LYS A 370 14.26 -14.69 -33.66
CA LYS A 370 15.73 -14.56 -33.64
C LYS A 370 16.17 -13.15 -33.25
N LYS A 371 15.52 -12.12 -33.81
CA LYS A 371 15.81 -10.73 -33.48
C LYS A 371 15.49 -10.41 -32.02
N ALA A 372 14.35 -10.88 -31.52
CA ALA A 372 13.96 -10.67 -30.13
C ALA A 372 14.91 -11.33 -29.13
N VAL A 373 15.33 -12.57 -29.40
CA VAL A 373 16.33 -13.30 -28.59
C VAL A 373 17.68 -12.59 -28.63
N GLU A 374 18.16 -12.19 -29.81
CA GLU A 374 19.40 -11.42 -29.98
C GLU A 374 19.38 -10.13 -29.14
N CYS A 375 18.26 -9.40 -29.17
CA CYS A 375 18.10 -8.16 -28.43
C CYS A 375 17.71 -8.34 -26.95
N ARG A 376 17.41 -9.56 -26.50
CA ARG A 376 16.99 -9.91 -25.14
C ARG A 376 15.80 -9.07 -24.64
N ILE A 377 14.75 -8.95 -25.45
CA ILE A 377 13.61 -8.05 -25.19
C ILE A 377 12.44 -8.69 -24.41
N GLY A 378 12.72 -9.72 -23.61
CA GLY A 378 11.73 -10.35 -22.73
C GLY A 378 10.85 -11.36 -23.45
N VAL A 379 9.54 -11.33 -23.22
CA VAL A 379 8.56 -12.32 -23.73
C VAL A 379 7.53 -11.70 -24.68
N PRO A 380 7.01 -12.46 -25.66
CA PRO A 380 6.04 -11.93 -26.62
C PRO A 380 4.68 -11.69 -25.96
N LEU A 381 4.08 -10.53 -26.22
CA LEU A 381 2.73 -10.18 -25.77
C LEU A 381 1.67 -10.31 -26.87
N THR A 382 2.08 -10.31 -28.13
CA THR A 382 1.21 -10.43 -29.30
C THR A 382 1.80 -11.37 -30.36
N ASN A 383 0.93 -11.86 -31.26
CA ASN A 383 1.38 -12.31 -32.57
C ASN A 383 1.84 -11.11 -33.42
N ILE A 384 2.51 -11.38 -34.54
CA ILE A 384 2.84 -10.35 -35.53
C ILE A 384 1.52 -9.92 -36.20
N TYR A 385 1.27 -8.61 -36.26
CA TYR A 385 0.11 -8.03 -36.94
C TYR A 385 0.50 -6.79 -37.73
N THR A 386 -0.34 -6.40 -38.68
CA THR A 386 -0.12 -5.19 -39.50
C THR A 386 -0.98 -4.04 -39.01
N THR A 387 -0.40 -2.85 -38.97
CA THR A 387 -1.09 -1.59 -38.64
C THR A 387 -0.60 -0.48 -39.56
N THR A 388 -1.38 0.59 -39.71
CA THR A 388 -1.07 1.69 -40.65
C THR A 388 -0.85 2.99 -39.88
N PHE A 389 0.23 3.69 -40.20
CA PHE A 389 0.57 4.99 -39.63
C PHE A 389 1.20 5.90 -40.69
N GLY A 390 0.79 7.17 -40.76
CA GLY A 390 1.34 8.13 -41.73
C GLY A 390 1.22 7.69 -43.20
N GLY A 391 0.23 6.85 -43.54
CA GLY A 391 0.06 6.28 -44.88
C GLY A 391 0.96 5.08 -45.21
N ALA A 392 1.83 4.65 -44.28
CA ALA A 392 2.65 3.45 -44.42
C ALA A 392 2.12 2.29 -43.57
N THR A 393 2.27 1.07 -44.07
CA THR A 393 1.93 -0.16 -43.33
C THR A 393 3.16 -0.69 -42.61
N TYR A 394 2.99 -1.02 -41.33
CA TYR A 394 4.00 -1.60 -40.47
C TYR A 394 3.55 -2.97 -39.99
N ALA A 395 4.44 -3.96 -40.05
CA ALA A 395 4.31 -5.17 -39.25
C ALA A 395 4.83 -4.86 -37.85
N VAL A 396 4.11 -5.29 -36.81
CA VAL A 396 4.42 -4.99 -35.41
C VAL A 396 4.28 -6.26 -34.57
N GLN A 397 5.19 -6.45 -33.62
CA GLN A 397 5.08 -7.43 -32.56
C GLN A 397 5.50 -6.80 -31.22
N VAL A 398 4.60 -6.83 -30.25
CA VAL A 398 4.87 -6.28 -28.91
C VAL A 398 5.52 -7.35 -28.04
N TRP A 399 6.65 -7.01 -27.43
CA TRP A 399 7.33 -7.79 -26.41
C TRP A 399 7.32 -7.04 -25.09
N THR A 400 7.65 -7.71 -23.99
CA THR A 400 7.57 -7.07 -22.68
C THR A 400 8.58 -5.95 -22.48
N LEU A 401 9.80 -6.03 -23.02
CA LEU A 401 10.78 -4.95 -22.84
C LEU A 401 10.81 -3.94 -23.99
N ASP A 402 10.29 -4.29 -25.17
CA ASP A 402 10.33 -3.44 -26.36
C ASP A 402 9.27 -3.85 -27.40
N THR A 403 9.07 -3.04 -28.42
CA THR A 403 8.21 -3.36 -29.56
C THR A 403 9.05 -3.45 -30.82
N LEU A 404 8.96 -4.61 -31.50
CA LEU A 404 9.58 -4.80 -32.80
C LEU A 404 8.63 -4.31 -33.89
N TYR A 405 9.19 -3.66 -34.90
CA TYR A 405 8.44 -3.22 -36.07
C TYR A 405 9.26 -3.37 -37.36
N ALA A 406 8.57 -3.55 -38.48
CA ALA A 406 9.16 -3.53 -39.81
C ALA A 406 8.29 -2.69 -40.74
N GLY A 407 8.92 -1.74 -41.43
CA GLY A 407 8.25 -0.89 -42.43
C GLY A 407 8.22 -1.54 -43.81
N THR A 408 8.02 -0.72 -44.84
CA THR A 408 8.01 -1.16 -46.25
C THR A 408 9.34 -1.73 -46.74
N ASP A 409 10.44 -1.41 -46.04
CA ASP A 409 11.77 -1.96 -46.30
C ASP A 409 11.98 -3.37 -45.74
N GLY A 410 11.03 -3.89 -44.96
CA GLY A 410 11.08 -5.23 -44.37
C GLY A 410 12.13 -5.41 -43.26
N GLN A 411 12.86 -4.35 -42.87
CA GLN A 411 13.88 -4.46 -41.82
C GLN A 411 13.24 -4.40 -40.44
N ILE A 412 13.49 -5.43 -39.62
CA ILE A 412 13.00 -5.52 -38.24
C ILE A 412 13.88 -4.63 -37.34
N ARG A 413 13.25 -3.63 -36.73
CA ARG A 413 13.88 -2.64 -35.83
C ARG A 413 13.17 -2.60 -34.49
N ARG A 414 13.80 -1.95 -33.50
CA ARG A 414 13.23 -1.76 -32.17
C ARG A 414 12.66 -0.37 -32.02
N MET A 415 11.48 -0.26 -31.41
CA MET A 415 10.89 1.02 -31.06
C MET A 415 11.83 1.85 -30.17
N SER A 416 12.56 1.21 -29.24
CA SER A 416 13.52 1.92 -28.37
C SER A 416 14.72 2.56 -29.07
N GLU A 417 14.94 2.28 -30.36
CA GLU A 417 15.97 2.93 -31.19
C GLU A 417 15.49 4.28 -31.76
N LEU A 418 14.18 4.55 -31.70
CA LEU A 418 13.60 5.83 -32.11
C LEU A 418 13.74 6.88 -31.00
N PRO A 419 13.84 8.17 -31.36
CA PRO A 419 13.85 9.26 -30.39
C PRO A 419 12.52 9.34 -29.63
N LEU A 420 12.60 9.42 -28.30
CA LEU A 420 11.47 9.71 -27.42
C LEU A 420 10.84 11.07 -27.78
N VAL A 421 9.56 11.25 -27.47
CA VAL A 421 8.93 12.59 -27.47
C VAL A 421 9.55 13.50 -26.42
N THR A 422 9.59 14.80 -26.69
CA THR A 422 10.27 15.81 -25.86
C THR A 422 9.78 15.80 -24.40
N GLU A 423 8.49 15.59 -24.20
CA GLU A 423 7.82 15.51 -22.91
C GLU A 423 8.36 14.36 -22.07
N ALA A 424 8.46 13.16 -22.67
CA ALA A 424 9.03 11.99 -22.01
C ALA A 424 10.53 12.15 -21.75
N GLN A 425 11.27 12.81 -22.67
CA GLN A 425 12.69 13.09 -22.48
C GLN A 425 12.95 14.02 -21.30
N ASN A 426 12.13 15.07 -21.14
CA ASN A 426 12.28 16.09 -20.12
C ASN A 426 11.57 15.76 -18.81
N TRP A 427 10.78 14.69 -18.77
CA TRP A 427 10.07 14.26 -17.59
C TRP A 427 10.98 14.08 -16.38
N LYS A 428 10.58 14.69 -15.25
CA LYS A 428 11.18 14.52 -13.94
C LYS A 428 10.05 14.38 -12.92
N PRO A 429 10.04 13.31 -12.10
CA PRO A 429 9.02 13.16 -11.08
C PRO A 429 9.13 14.30 -10.06
N ALA A 430 7.98 14.81 -9.63
CA ALA A 430 7.92 15.72 -8.50
C ALA A 430 8.39 14.98 -7.24
N GLN A 431 8.98 15.72 -6.30
CA GLN A 431 9.23 15.14 -4.99
C GLN A 431 7.89 14.86 -4.30
N PRO A 432 7.70 13.66 -3.72
CA PRO A 432 6.52 13.39 -2.92
C PRO A 432 6.37 14.49 -1.88
N LYS A 433 5.19 15.09 -1.81
CA LYS A 433 4.88 15.98 -0.70
C LYS A 433 5.05 15.13 0.55
N PRO A 434 5.86 15.58 1.52
CA PRO A 434 5.90 14.93 2.80
C PRO A 434 4.46 14.78 3.25
N ALA A 435 4.06 13.57 3.66
CA ALA A 435 2.77 13.42 4.31
C ALA A 435 2.66 14.54 5.35
N PRO A 436 1.48 15.20 5.49
CA PRO A 436 1.22 15.96 6.71
C PRO A 436 1.65 15.02 7.82
N PRO A 437 2.55 15.45 8.72
CA PRO A 437 3.13 14.53 9.67
C PRO A 437 1.96 13.76 10.28
N ALA A 438 1.94 12.43 10.13
CA ALA A 438 1.44 11.63 11.23
C ALA A 438 2.11 12.29 12.44
N PRO A 439 1.34 12.80 13.43
CA PRO A 439 1.87 13.66 14.48
C PRO A 439 3.25 13.13 14.85
N PRO A 440 4.28 13.97 14.67
CA PRO A 440 5.63 13.53 14.35
C PRO A 440 6.00 12.31 15.19
N ASN A 441 6.28 11.18 14.55
CA ASN A 441 7.24 10.22 15.10
C ASN A 441 8.54 10.30 14.28
N PRO A 442 9.32 11.39 14.35
CA PRO A 442 10.74 11.19 14.59
C PRO A 442 10.79 10.23 15.79
N LEU A 443 11.70 9.25 15.76
CA LEU A 443 12.26 8.84 17.05
C LEU A 443 12.62 10.17 17.74
N PRO A 444 11.98 10.54 18.86
CA PRO A 444 12.49 11.66 19.62
C PRO A 444 13.99 11.39 19.76
N PRO A 445 14.87 12.42 19.64
CA PRO A 445 16.26 12.21 20.03
C PRO A 445 16.22 11.46 21.35
N VAL A 446 17.00 10.37 21.48
CA VAL A 446 17.12 9.64 22.73
C VAL A 446 17.30 10.70 23.80
N VAL A 447 16.24 10.99 24.57
CA VAL A 447 16.34 11.97 25.63
C VAL A 447 17.04 11.18 26.71
N PRO A 448 18.34 11.41 26.98
CA PRO A 448 18.95 10.80 28.13
C PRO A 448 18.06 11.20 29.33
N PRO A 449 17.76 10.28 30.25
CA PRO A 449 16.86 10.56 31.35
C PRO A 449 17.43 11.68 32.22
N SER A 450 17.08 12.92 31.89
CA SER A 450 17.83 14.11 32.32
C SER A 450 17.56 14.53 33.76
N ASN A 451 16.73 13.78 34.48
CA ASN A 451 16.42 14.03 35.89
C ASN A 451 16.52 12.76 36.78
N ALA A 452 17.01 11.62 36.27
CA ALA A 452 16.99 10.36 37.03
C ALA A 452 18.09 10.22 38.09
N GLY A 453 19.18 11.02 38.01
CA GLY A 453 20.37 10.81 38.83
C GLY A 453 21.07 9.46 38.54
N ALA A 454 22.31 9.31 38.99
CA ALA A 454 23.05 8.05 38.78
C ALA A 454 22.41 6.89 39.59
N PRO A 455 22.25 5.69 39.00
CA PRO A 455 21.76 4.51 39.72
C PRO A 455 22.67 4.22 40.92
N ARG A 456 22.06 4.06 42.10
CA ARG A 456 22.75 3.68 43.33
C ARG A 456 22.28 2.30 43.75
N LYS A 457 23.23 1.37 43.94
CA LYS A 457 22.93 0.00 44.38
C LYS A 457 22.11 0.03 45.67
N GLY A 458 20.98 -0.69 45.69
CA GLY A 458 20.09 -0.74 46.86
C GLY A 458 19.16 0.47 47.05
N ASP A 459 19.11 1.42 46.11
CA ASP A 459 18.21 2.58 46.21
C ASP A 459 16.75 2.19 45.97
N ILE A 460 15.90 2.48 46.95
CA ILE A 460 14.46 2.23 46.90
C ILE A 460 13.68 3.33 46.18
N ASN A 461 14.21 4.56 46.17
CA ASN A 461 13.57 5.76 45.63
C ASN A 461 13.99 6.06 44.19
N TRP A 462 14.99 5.34 43.68
CA TRP A 462 15.38 5.38 42.28
C TRP A 462 14.60 4.32 41.50
N PRO A 463 13.97 4.64 40.37
CA PRO A 463 14.01 5.91 39.62
C PRO A 463 12.89 6.87 40.02
N PRO A 464 13.02 8.19 39.77
CA PRO A 464 11.98 9.17 40.10
C PRO A 464 10.69 8.95 39.29
N ARG A 465 9.60 9.51 39.80
CA ARG A 465 8.31 9.55 39.08
C ARG A 465 8.42 10.38 37.81
N PRO A 466 7.73 9.99 36.72
CA PRO A 466 7.62 10.83 35.54
C PRO A 466 6.83 12.11 35.86
N ASP A 467 6.92 13.08 34.97
CA ASP A 467 6.16 14.35 34.96
C ASP A 467 4.67 14.16 34.56
N PHE A 468 4.24 12.92 34.34
CA PHE A 468 2.86 12.54 34.08
C PHE A 468 2.36 11.50 35.08
N ASP A 469 1.04 11.40 35.18
CA ASP A 469 0.38 10.40 36.01
C ASP A 469 -0.19 9.27 35.13
N PHE A 470 -0.46 8.11 35.74
CA PHE A 470 -1.08 7.00 35.03
C PHE A 470 -2.56 7.25 34.72
N LEU A 471 -3.10 6.57 33.70
CA LEU A 471 -4.49 6.75 33.28
C LEU A 471 -5.46 6.16 34.32
N LYS A 472 -6.14 7.04 35.05
CA LYS A 472 -7.16 6.69 36.04
C LYS A 472 -8.54 6.52 35.38
N ASP A 473 -9.36 5.64 35.95
CA ASP A 473 -10.77 5.49 35.55
C ASP A 473 -11.65 6.69 35.98
N LYS A 474 -11.16 7.52 36.91
CA LYS A 474 -11.89 8.68 37.44
C LYS A 474 -12.18 9.70 36.33
N GLY A 475 -13.45 10.08 36.20
CA GLY A 475 -13.89 11.09 35.23
C GLY A 475 -13.81 10.63 33.77
N GLY A 476 -13.74 9.32 33.49
CA GLY A 476 -13.78 8.77 32.13
C GLY A 476 -12.50 8.97 31.30
N ALA A 477 -11.37 9.30 31.92
CA ALA A 477 -10.13 9.62 31.21
C ALA A 477 -9.60 8.42 30.40
N ARG A 478 -9.61 7.22 31.01
CA ARG A 478 -9.19 5.99 30.33
C ARG A 478 -10.09 5.63 29.14
N GLU A 479 -11.41 5.77 29.30
CA GLU A 479 -12.37 5.53 28.22
C GLU A 479 -12.19 6.53 27.07
N ARG A 480 -11.97 7.82 27.35
CA ARG A 480 -11.68 8.81 26.29
C ARG A 480 -10.38 8.51 25.55
N ALA A 481 -9.36 8.02 26.26
CA ALA A 481 -8.05 7.74 25.67
C ALA A 481 -8.02 6.41 24.88
N LEU A 482 -8.67 5.36 25.40
CA LEU A 482 -8.51 3.99 24.90
C LEU A 482 -9.79 3.45 24.23
N GLY A 483 -10.93 4.06 24.49
CA GLY A 483 -12.24 3.59 24.07
C GLY A 483 -13.00 2.86 25.17
N HIS A 484 -14.31 2.74 24.97
CA HIS A 484 -15.24 2.11 25.91
C HIS A 484 -15.16 0.58 25.83
N ILE A 485 -15.05 -0.09 26.99
CA ILE A 485 -15.12 -1.55 27.11
C ILE A 485 -16.45 -1.92 27.76
N GLU A 486 -17.30 -2.62 27.03
CA GLU A 486 -18.39 -3.40 27.61
C GLU A 486 -17.91 -4.83 27.85
N TRP A 487 -18.24 -5.39 29.00
CA TRP A 487 -17.78 -6.72 29.37
C TRP A 487 -18.73 -7.43 30.30
N VAL A 488 -18.63 -8.75 30.29
CA VAL A 488 -19.26 -9.64 31.27
C VAL A 488 -18.20 -10.50 31.95
N ARG A 489 -18.48 -10.90 33.19
CA ARG A 489 -17.60 -11.82 33.93
C ARG A 489 -17.53 -13.17 33.19
N ALA A 490 -16.32 -13.69 32.99
CA ALA A 490 -16.11 -15.02 32.45
C ALA A 490 -15.83 -16.03 33.57
N SER A 491 -14.65 -15.96 34.18
CA SER A 491 -14.27 -16.82 35.31
C SER A 491 -13.14 -16.19 36.13
N GLY A 492 -13.24 -16.23 37.46
CA GLY A 492 -12.29 -15.55 38.34
C GLY A 492 -12.10 -14.08 37.98
N ASP A 493 -10.86 -13.65 37.78
CA ASP A 493 -10.55 -12.28 37.33
C ASP A 493 -10.85 -12.07 35.83
N ASN A 494 -11.00 -13.12 35.02
CA ASN A 494 -11.16 -13.01 33.59
C ASN A 494 -12.54 -12.47 33.19
N ILE A 495 -12.55 -11.69 32.12
CA ILE A 495 -13.75 -11.09 31.54
C ILE A 495 -13.88 -11.47 30.07
N ARG A 496 -15.10 -11.38 29.54
CA ARG A 496 -15.38 -11.43 28.11
C ARG A 496 -15.85 -10.06 27.67
N ILE A 497 -15.10 -9.45 26.76
CA ILE A 497 -15.47 -8.19 26.11
C ILE A 497 -16.69 -8.45 25.20
N THR A 498 -17.73 -7.65 25.33
CA THR A 498 -19.03 -7.84 24.63
C THR A 498 -19.29 -6.83 23.52
N ASN A 499 -18.52 -5.74 23.47
CA ASN A 499 -18.57 -4.77 22.38
C ASN A 499 -17.37 -4.89 21.43
N ASP A 500 -17.29 -3.96 20.48
CA ASP A 500 -16.28 -3.93 19.42
C ASP A 500 -14.87 -3.47 19.89
N PHE A 501 -14.63 -3.30 21.21
CA PHE A 501 -13.36 -2.82 21.72
C PHE A 501 -12.16 -3.68 21.31
N ALA A 502 -12.35 -5.00 21.17
CA ALA A 502 -11.29 -5.91 20.76
C ALA A 502 -10.65 -5.55 19.39
N ASN A 503 -11.35 -4.79 18.54
CA ASN A 503 -10.80 -4.27 17.28
C ASN A 503 -9.62 -3.30 17.51
N ASN A 504 -9.53 -2.65 18.68
CA ASN A 504 -8.42 -1.77 19.01
C ASN A 504 -7.13 -2.53 19.32
N ILE A 505 -7.21 -3.84 19.51
CA ILE A 505 -6.07 -4.70 19.84
C ILE A 505 -5.52 -5.34 18.56
N ILE A 506 -4.35 -4.90 18.14
CA ILE A 506 -3.66 -5.36 16.93
C ILE A 506 -2.48 -6.26 17.28
N VAL A 507 -1.99 -7.02 16.31
CA VAL A 507 -0.72 -7.74 16.43
C VAL A 507 0.42 -6.75 16.18
N VAL A 508 1.36 -6.70 17.10
CA VAL A 508 2.55 -5.83 17.07
C VAL A 508 3.77 -6.74 17.10
N ASN A 509 4.60 -6.67 16.06
CA ASN A 509 5.88 -7.37 16.04
C ASN A 509 6.94 -6.56 16.81
N VAL A 510 7.52 -7.19 17.83
CA VAL A 510 8.63 -6.65 18.64
C VAL A 510 9.73 -7.72 18.70
N PRO A 511 10.70 -7.70 17.75
CA PRO A 511 11.70 -8.76 17.59
C PRO A 511 12.50 -9.07 18.86
N GLN A 512 12.74 -8.07 19.71
CA GLN A 512 13.49 -8.20 20.96
C GLN A 512 12.83 -9.22 21.91
N ILE A 513 11.50 -9.30 21.93
CA ILE A 513 10.74 -10.19 22.83
C ILE A 513 10.97 -11.67 22.48
N ALA A 514 11.22 -12.00 21.21
CA ALA A 514 11.47 -13.38 20.79
C ALA A 514 12.66 -14.04 21.51
N LYS A 515 13.61 -13.21 21.95
CA LYS A 515 14.83 -13.62 22.67
C LYS A 515 14.63 -13.70 24.19
N VAL A 516 13.50 -13.24 24.71
CA VAL A 516 13.21 -13.20 26.15
C VAL A 516 12.47 -14.47 26.60
N PRO A 517 12.87 -15.13 27.70
CA PRO A 517 12.11 -16.25 28.27
C PRO A 517 10.65 -15.89 28.54
N GLY A 518 9.70 -16.74 28.12
CA GLY A 518 8.26 -16.47 28.24
C GLY A 518 7.67 -15.59 27.13
N GLY A 519 8.50 -15.00 26.27
CA GLY A 519 8.06 -14.27 25.08
C GLY A 519 7.65 -15.19 23.92
N PRO A 520 6.71 -14.76 23.05
CA PRO A 520 6.39 -15.45 21.80
C PRO A 520 7.62 -15.48 20.88
N LYS A 521 7.90 -16.65 20.28
CA LYS A 521 9.14 -16.90 19.50
C LYS A 521 9.24 -16.12 18.19
N ASP A 522 8.12 -15.62 17.69
CA ASP A 522 8.03 -14.74 16.52
C ASP A 522 8.04 -13.24 16.90
N GLY A 523 8.09 -12.91 18.19
CA GLY A 523 8.02 -11.54 18.69
C GLY A 523 6.65 -10.88 18.54
N ASN A 524 5.62 -11.62 18.13
CA ASN A 524 4.29 -11.06 17.91
C ASN A 524 3.48 -11.02 19.22
N VAL A 525 3.13 -9.81 19.66
CA VAL A 525 2.29 -9.58 20.84
C VAL A 525 1.01 -8.85 20.47
N ARG A 526 -0.06 -9.03 21.24
CA ARG A 526 -1.32 -8.29 21.06
C ARG A 526 -1.28 -7.01 21.88
N PHE A 527 -1.42 -5.85 21.24
CA PHE A 527 -1.34 -4.55 21.93
C PHE A 527 -2.34 -3.55 21.35
N HIS A 528 -2.69 -2.55 22.14
CA HIS A 528 -3.59 -1.49 21.72
C HIS A 528 -2.95 -0.64 20.63
N ARG A 529 -3.68 -0.39 19.54
CA ARG A 529 -3.18 0.36 18.37
C ARG A 529 -2.59 1.74 18.73
N ILE A 530 -3.13 2.41 19.76
CA ILE A 530 -2.68 3.74 20.19
C ILE A 530 -1.24 3.75 20.72
N ALA A 531 -0.79 2.62 21.28
CA ALA A 531 0.48 2.51 21.98
C ALA A 531 1.45 1.55 21.26
N ALA A 532 1.05 1.02 20.10
CA ALA A 532 1.82 0.03 19.35
C ALA A 532 3.20 0.55 18.94
N ASP A 533 3.28 1.78 18.45
CA ASP A 533 4.55 2.37 18.02
C ASP A 533 5.44 2.74 19.22
N GLN A 534 4.86 3.27 20.30
CA GLN A 534 5.60 3.56 21.54
C GLN A 534 6.17 2.28 22.16
N LEU A 535 5.43 1.16 22.09
CA LEU A 535 5.92 -0.15 22.53
C LEU A 535 7.16 -0.56 21.71
N LYS A 536 7.11 -0.50 20.38
CA LYS A 536 8.26 -0.83 19.52
C LYS A 536 9.46 0.07 19.84
N ARG A 537 9.25 1.37 19.97
CA ARG A 537 10.31 2.34 20.30
C ARG A 537 10.97 2.05 21.64
N LEU A 538 10.18 1.73 22.67
CA LEU A 538 10.71 1.41 24.00
C LEU A 538 11.65 0.22 23.96
N TRP A 539 11.24 -0.88 23.33
CA TRP A 539 12.06 -2.09 23.25
C TRP A 539 13.34 -1.88 22.43
N ALA A 540 13.26 -1.10 21.36
CA ALA A 540 14.45 -0.68 20.60
C ALA A 540 15.38 0.22 21.44
N ALA A 541 14.83 1.12 22.27
CA ALA A 541 15.63 1.99 23.15
C ALA A 541 16.35 1.18 24.23
N TRP A 542 15.72 0.16 24.80
CA TRP A 542 16.38 -0.76 25.74
C TRP A 542 17.49 -1.57 25.07
N GLU A 543 17.32 -1.98 23.81
CA GLU A 543 18.37 -2.65 23.03
C GLU A 543 19.55 -1.72 22.78
N ALA A 544 19.29 -0.50 22.28
CA ALA A 544 20.31 0.50 22.01
C ALA A 544 21.09 0.92 23.27
N ALA A 545 20.44 0.93 24.43
CA ALA A 545 21.07 1.21 25.72
C ALA A 545 21.80 0.01 26.33
N GLY A 546 21.79 -1.17 25.67
CA GLY A 546 22.40 -2.39 26.19
C GLY A 546 21.69 -2.98 27.42
N LEU A 547 20.41 -2.64 27.62
CA LEU A 547 19.64 -3.00 28.81
C LEU A 547 18.79 -4.27 28.65
N LEU A 548 18.63 -4.80 27.42
CA LEU A 548 17.89 -6.05 27.20
C LEU A 548 18.34 -7.24 28.08
N PRO A 549 19.63 -7.42 28.43
CA PRO A 549 20.04 -8.48 29.35
C PRO A 549 19.39 -8.43 30.73
N LEU A 550 18.82 -7.27 31.13
CA LEU A 550 18.07 -7.13 32.37
C LEU A 550 16.64 -7.68 32.28
N VAL A 551 16.12 -7.94 31.07
CA VAL A 551 14.81 -8.54 30.85
C VAL A 551 14.93 -10.06 30.88
N LEU A 552 14.76 -10.63 32.08
CA LEU A 552 14.93 -12.06 32.37
C LEU A 552 13.67 -12.89 32.07
N GLY A 553 12.51 -12.25 31.95
CA GLY A 553 11.28 -12.93 31.59
C GLY A 553 10.18 -11.97 31.14
N PHE A 554 9.32 -12.45 30.25
CA PHE A 554 8.17 -11.74 29.71
C PHE A 554 6.87 -12.48 30.08
N ALA A 555 5.88 -11.76 30.59
CA ALA A 555 4.64 -12.34 31.11
C ALA A 555 3.37 -11.81 30.42
N GLY A 556 3.52 -11.35 29.17
CA GLY A 556 2.40 -11.06 28.27
C GLY A 556 1.93 -9.61 28.29
N THR A 557 0.94 -9.34 27.43
CA THR A 557 0.42 -7.99 27.18
C THR A 557 -1.10 -7.89 27.33
N PHE A 558 -1.86 -8.52 26.44
CA PHE A 558 -3.32 -8.41 26.41
C PHE A 558 -3.98 -9.60 27.09
N VAL A 559 -4.56 -9.34 28.26
CA VAL A 559 -5.32 -10.31 29.05
C VAL A 559 -6.61 -9.64 29.52
N PRO A 560 -7.78 -9.95 28.92
CA PRO A 560 -9.07 -9.43 29.36
C PRO A 560 -9.42 -9.88 30.78
N ARG A 561 -9.11 -9.04 31.78
CA ARG A 561 -9.37 -9.31 33.20
C ARG A 561 -9.62 -8.06 34.02
N THR A 562 -10.25 -8.22 35.18
CA THR A 562 -10.21 -7.22 36.25
C THR A 562 -8.87 -7.24 37.00
N ILE A 563 -8.59 -6.17 37.74
CA ILE A 563 -7.44 -6.12 38.65
C ILE A 563 -7.59 -7.25 39.68
N ARG A 564 -6.50 -7.97 39.93
CA ARG A 564 -6.48 -9.06 40.90
C ARG A 564 -6.87 -8.51 42.28
N ASN A 565 -7.78 -9.19 42.98
CA ASN A 565 -8.37 -8.74 44.25
C ASN A 565 -9.19 -7.45 44.18
N ASN A 566 -9.50 -6.93 42.98
CA ASN A 566 -10.43 -5.81 42.79
C ASN A 566 -11.38 -6.09 41.62
N PRO A 567 -12.49 -6.81 41.86
CA PRO A 567 -13.40 -7.24 40.81
C PRO A 567 -14.21 -6.10 40.18
N LYS A 568 -14.12 -4.87 40.69
CA LYS A 568 -14.88 -3.71 40.20
C LYS A 568 -14.09 -2.85 39.20
N ALA A 569 -12.80 -3.10 39.02
CA ALA A 569 -11.92 -2.30 38.17
C ALA A 569 -11.22 -3.15 37.11
N LEU A 570 -11.21 -2.70 35.86
CA LEU A 570 -10.50 -3.37 34.77
C LEU A 570 -8.99 -3.18 34.91
N SER A 571 -8.24 -4.23 34.60
CA SER A 571 -6.79 -4.16 34.48
C SER A 571 -6.40 -3.46 33.17
N ASN A 572 -5.28 -2.74 33.15
CA ASN A 572 -4.76 -2.17 31.89
C ASN A 572 -4.35 -3.25 30.87
N HIS A 573 -4.12 -4.50 31.30
CA HIS A 573 -4.01 -5.64 30.38
C HIS A 573 -5.31 -5.91 29.59
N ALA A 574 -6.48 -5.58 30.14
CA ALA A 574 -7.75 -5.71 29.43
C ALA A 574 -7.93 -4.66 28.33
N TYR A 575 -7.22 -3.53 28.44
CA TYR A 575 -7.14 -2.51 27.39
C TYR A 575 -6.02 -2.79 26.39
N GLY A 576 -5.15 -3.76 26.66
CA GLY A 576 -3.98 -4.07 25.81
C GLY A 576 -2.92 -2.98 25.81
N THR A 577 -2.85 -2.18 26.87
CA THR A 577 -1.88 -1.08 27.02
C THR A 577 -0.80 -1.36 28.06
N ALA A 578 -0.76 -2.57 28.61
CA ALA A 578 0.21 -2.97 29.63
C ALA A 578 1.00 -4.21 29.22
N PHE A 579 2.18 -4.37 29.81
CA PHE A 579 2.99 -5.57 29.71
C PHE A 579 3.75 -5.82 31.03
N ASP A 580 4.00 -7.11 31.31
CA ASP A 580 4.70 -7.54 32.52
C ASP A 580 6.06 -8.16 32.19
N ILE A 581 7.09 -7.80 32.95
CA ILE A 581 8.44 -8.38 32.86
C ILE A 581 9.01 -8.71 34.24
N ASN A 582 9.93 -9.68 34.29
CA ASN A 582 10.66 -10.08 35.51
C ASN A 582 9.75 -10.39 36.71
N VAL A 583 8.58 -10.98 36.45
CA VAL A 583 7.53 -11.29 37.46
C VAL A 583 8.06 -11.96 38.73
N PRO A 584 8.98 -12.96 38.67
CA PRO A 584 9.44 -13.66 39.88
C PRO A 584 10.12 -12.76 40.93
N TRP A 585 10.61 -11.58 40.55
CA TRP A 585 11.32 -10.65 41.43
C TRP A 585 10.55 -9.35 41.69
N ASN A 586 9.40 -9.15 41.04
CA ASN A 586 8.70 -7.87 41.05
C ASN A 586 7.17 -8.04 41.18
N GLY A 587 6.72 -9.01 41.97
CA GLY A 587 5.31 -9.34 42.09
C GLY A 587 4.43 -8.20 42.66
N LEU A 588 3.14 -8.27 42.34
CA LEU A 588 2.11 -7.39 42.90
C LEU A 588 2.09 -7.42 44.44
N MET A 589 1.98 -6.25 45.07
CA MET A 589 2.03 -6.04 46.52
C MET A 589 3.34 -6.48 47.18
N GLN A 590 4.43 -6.55 46.40
CA GLN A 590 5.77 -6.83 46.91
C GLN A 590 6.69 -5.64 46.67
N LYS A 591 7.81 -5.63 47.40
CA LYS A 591 8.90 -4.70 47.13
C LYS A 591 9.62 -5.14 45.85
N ALA A 592 9.59 -4.30 44.83
CA ALA A 592 10.30 -4.53 43.58
C ALA A 592 11.82 -4.60 43.80
N ALA A 593 12.50 -5.47 43.07
CA ALA A 593 13.95 -5.65 43.13
C ALA A 593 14.69 -4.30 43.01
N LEU A 594 15.71 -4.11 43.84
CA LEU A 594 16.49 -2.87 43.90
C LEU A 594 17.56 -2.84 42.81
N VAL A 595 18.10 -1.65 42.53
CA VAL A 595 19.17 -1.45 41.55
C VAL A 595 20.33 -2.42 41.81
N GLY A 596 20.73 -3.15 40.77
CA GLY A 596 21.78 -4.17 40.83
C GLY A 596 21.38 -5.50 41.49
N GLU A 597 20.13 -5.67 41.93
CA GLU A 597 19.59 -6.99 42.32
C GLU A 597 19.10 -7.75 41.10
N LYS A 598 19.11 -9.09 41.20
CA LYS A 598 18.60 -9.96 40.13
C LYS A 598 17.12 -9.65 39.87
N GLY A 599 16.80 -9.42 38.60
CA GLY A 599 15.44 -9.11 38.18
C GLY A 599 15.02 -7.65 38.33
N SER A 600 15.94 -6.76 38.76
CA SER A 600 15.67 -5.31 38.75
C SER A 600 15.25 -4.83 37.37
N VAL A 601 14.17 -4.05 37.34
CA VAL A 601 13.70 -3.32 36.15
C VAL A 601 13.93 -1.82 36.28
N ARG A 602 14.47 -1.35 37.41
CA ARG A 602 14.60 0.09 37.71
C ARG A 602 15.46 0.81 36.67
N GLU A 603 16.46 0.13 36.12
CA GLU A 603 17.33 0.62 35.05
C GLU A 603 16.60 0.83 33.72
N LEU A 604 15.48 0.12 33.50
CA LEU A 604 14.64 0.21 32.31
C LEU A 604 13.64 1.38 32.37
N VAL A 605 13.23 1.75 33.58
CA VAL A 605 12.12 2.68 33.83
C VAL A 605 12.36 4.10 33.29
N PRO A 606 13.55 4.71 33.37
CA PRO A 606 13.72 6.06 32.83
C PRO A 606 13.43 6.15 31.32
N LEU A 607 13.82 5.13 30.55
CA LEU A 607 13.47 5.03 29.13
C LEU A 607 11.99 4.70 28.93
N ALA A 608 11.40 3.83 29.77
CA ALA A 608 9.96 3.58 29.74
C ALA A 608 9.14 4.89 29.92
N ASN A 609 9.52 5.70 30.92
CA ASN A 609 8.92 6.99 31.19
C ASN A 609 9.10 7.96 30.01
N ALA A 610 10.30 8.03 29.42
CA ALA A 610 10.57 8.85 28.25
C ALA A 610 9.69 8.45 27.04
N HIS A 611 9.32 7.17 26.95
CA HIS A 611 8.41 6.64 25.94
C HIS A 611 6.94 6.60 26.39
N GLY A 612 6.56 7.30 27.46
CA GLY A 612 5.16 7.48 27.88
C GLY A 612 4.55 6.29 28.63
N PHE A 613 5.37 5.34 29.06
CA PHE A 613 4.96 4.25 29.93
C PHE A 613 5.20 4.60 31.39
N TYR A 614 4.18 4.38 32.22
CA TYR A 614 4.27 4.47 33.67
C TYR A 614 4.67 3.11 34.25
N TRP A 615 5.57 3.11 35.23
CA TRP A 615 6.00 1.90 35.92
C TRP A 615 5.23 1.69 37.23
N GLY A 616 4.69 0.48 37.41
CA GLY A 616 3.90 0.12 38.60
C GLY A 616 4.71 0.08 39.90
N GLY A 617 6.04 0.04 39.83
CA GLY A 617 6.93 0.20 40.98
C GLY A 617 6.82 1.55 41.69
N HIS A 618 6.23 2.56 41.03
CA HIS A 618 5.97 3.87 41.63
C HIS A 618 4.73 3.89 42.54
N TRP A 619 3.90 2.85 42.48
CA TRP A 619 2.81 2.68 43.42
C TRP A 619 3.36 2.29 44.79
N ASN A 620 2.92 3.01 45.82
CA ASN A 620 3.33 2.76 47.20
C ASN A 620 2.08 2.34 47.99
N TYR A 621 1.73 1.05 47.90
CA TYR A 621 0.47 0.54 48.43
C TYR A 621 0.41 0.57 49.97
N ASP A 622 1.55 0.41 50.64
CA ASP A 622 1.64 0.27 52.10
C ASP A 622 2.49 1.36 52.79
N GLY A 623 3.01 2.33 52.02
CA GLY A 623 3.91 3.36 52.54
C GLY A 623 5.35 2.88 52.75
N LYS A 624 5.63 1.57 52.61
CA LYS A 624 6.89 0.89 52.96
C LYS A 624 7.58 0.26 51.76
N GLY A 625 7.07 0.49 50.55
CA GLY A 625 7.66 0.05 49.28
C GLY A 625 6.97 -1.13 48.61
N ALA A 626 5.82 -1.60 49.11
CA ALA A 626 5.00 -2.55 48.37
C ALA A 626 4.40 -1.88 47.12
N SER A 627 4.56 -2.54 45.97
CA SER A 627 4.32 -1.97 44.64
C SER A 627 3.86 -3.04 43.64
N ASP A 628 3.77 -2.70 42.35
CA ASP A 628 3.59 -3.67 41.26
C ASP A 628 4.76 -3.55 40.27
N GLY A 629 5.94 -3.99 40.71
CA GLY A 629 7.19 -3.70 40.01
C GLY A 629 7.36 -4.39 38.65
N MET A 630 6.58 -5.42 38.35
CA MET A 630 6.64 -6.13 37.07
C MET A 630 5.94 -5.37 35.94
N HIS A 631 5.03 -4.46 36.32
CA HIS A 631 4.01 -3.90 35.44
C HIS A 631 4.44 -2.57 34.81
N PHE A 632 4.29 -2.47 33.49
CA PHE A 632 4.45 -1.24 32.73
C PHE A 632 3.17 -0.97 31.94
N GLU A 633 2.68 0.27 31.98
CA GLU A 633 1.46 0.65 31.27
C GLU A 633 1.60 1.97 30.52
N TRP A 634 1.03 2.02 29.32
CA TRP A 634 0.95 3.26 28.56
C TRP A 634 0.05 4.27 29.29
N ALA A 635 0.57 5.47 29.52
CA ALA A 635 -0.12 6.53 30.24
C ALA A 635 -0.35 7.78 29.38
N VAL A 636 0.60 8.12 28.50
CA VAL A 636 0.52 9.32 27.67
C VAL A 636 1.26 9.11 26.34
N ALA A 637 0.81 9.82 25.31
CA ALA A 637 1.54 9.89 24.05
C ALA A 637 2.87 10.65 24.25
N ARG A 638 3.96 10.08 23.74
CA ARG A 638 5.32 10.65 23.75
C ARG A 638 6.04 10.41 22.44
#